data_AF-A0A238FNH5-F1
#
_entry.id   AF-A0A238FNH5-F1
#
_cell.length_a   1.000
_cell.length_b   1.000
_cell.length_c   1.000
_cell.angle_alpha   90.00
_cell.angle_beta   90.00
_cell.angle_gamma   90.00
#
_symmetry.space_group_name_H-M   'P 1'
#
loop_
_entity.id
_entity.type
_entity.pdbx_description
1 polymer ?
#
loop_
_entity_poly.entity_id
_entity_poly.type
_entity_poly.pdbx_seq_one_letter_code
_entity_poly.pdbx_strand_id
1 'polypeptide(L)'
;MLSTSKRLITRVNRSSRSRLCSSLSTTRTRTFTHSDEHTSSLVPLVRQRRHASPSWTGTLAALGCATALHLRAFATHSHSRSLPIGTMTTYPTPPVSPPQWSVYTPSHITRVLEQQIDKIKTSLDQIGQLPPGDCTFDNTVKRMQFDDGHTSTVLEPALFLQYVAIDKEVRDASVDADKRFQVSACILSFLPIRAASRRTTDLGRSAPPQKKDFALEAMTRIDVYQALLHTQANLNKRNIHLEPEEQRLLDKMILDRKRAGLGLPEDNRTELLKLRQKIMALEVDFQKACNEENGALYFTKEELDGVPEEVINGYPKREDGKYKVTFKTPDIIPVFKYAHSSATRKTATLGYEGKTLSNAPLLVEIVQLRQQAAQLLGYPNHAGYILEEKMAKSPEKVFEFLDDLKKRLMPIAEKEKGRLLELKKEVAEKRGEEYENELYLWDSRYFDRLFVERNLKIDEEKIKEYFPVAKVVPAVLGQSLFRRSSYFSIFRVDADILTTMWTDFYRRLLNVQFFRVPNAEVWHEEAEILDVIRYAVWDAGNGQDGHLGNFLGYMHLDLFPRENKYGHAAVWGLIPGWTGPQGERNYPVVCMVANLAKPTPTRPALMKHSDVVTFMHELGHAFHGLCSETQFPRFHGTAVSRDFVEAPSQMLENWTWTKQQLRELSCHFEREGERLGDEVIEALVKSKNVNQGLFNLRQLHFGLYDMKVHTTDVDSDLTKLWCDLREQVTLVSSKGEYVGGQSGFAHITGGYSAGYYGYLYSQVFSADMFATVFEQDPMNAKSGLAYRNKILRPGGSRDEMESLKDFLGREPDNKAFLKQLAEGI
;
A
#
# COMPACT_ATOMS: atom_id res chain seq x y z
N MET A 1 48.12 36.99 -1.37
CA MET A 1 49.24 37.58 -2.15
C MET A 1 49.50 36.68 -3.34
N LEU A 2 49.59 37.29 -4.54
CA LEU A 2 50.02 36.73 -5.84
C LEU A 2 49.12 35.64 -6.46
N SER A 3 48.74 35.63 -7.75
CA SER A 3 48.78 36.59 -8.85
C SER A 3 47.99 35.98 -10.01
N THR A 4 47.10 36.77 -10.60
CA THR A 4 46.46 36.71 -11.92
C THR A 4 47.29 36.18 -13.10
N SER A 5 46.62 35.55 -14.09
CA SER A 5 46.62 36.05 -15.50
C SER A 5 45.60 35.39 -16.43
N LYS A 6 44.93 36.27 -17.18
CA LYS A 6 44.01 36.07 -18.32
C LYS A 6 44.78 35.69 -19.60
N ARG A 7 44.11 35.07 -20.58
CA ARG A 7 43.96 35.62 -21.96
C ARG A 7 42.99 34.81 -22.85
N LEU A 8 42.10 35.58 -23.51
CA LEU A 8 41.31 35.25 -24.70
C LEU A 8 42.22 34.93 -25.91
N ILE A 9 41.66 34.27 -26.95
CA ILE A 9 41.81 34.67 -28.37
C ILE A 9 40.77 33.95 -29.30
N THR A 10 40.00 34.81 -30.00
CA THR A 10 39.38 34.78 -31.34
C THR A 10 38.30 33.80 -31.83
N ARG A 11 37.21 34.43 -32.29
CA ARG A 11 36.22 34.04 -33.33
C ARG A 11 36.84 33.85 -34.72
N VAL A 12 36.28 32.93 -35.51
CA VAL A 12 36.09 33.06 -36.99
C VAL A 12 34.70 32.52 -37.36
N ASN A 13 34.13 33.10 -38.42
CA ASN A 13 32.72 33.18 -38.81
C ASN A 13 32.50 32.53 -40.20
N ARG A 14 31.23 32.25 -40.56
CA ARG A 14 30.66 32.01 -41.92
C ARG A 14 31.00 30.65 -42.59
N SER A 15 30.16 30.00 -43.40
CA SER A 15 28.92 30.36 -44.12
C SER A 15 28.17 29.12 -44.65
N SER A 16 26.84 29.20 -44.62
CA SER A 16 25.83 28.72 -45.59
C SER A 16 26.25 27.91 -46.84
N ARG A 17 25.49 26.83 -47.11
CA ARG A 17 25.03 26.47 -48.47
C ARG A 17 23.69 25.70 -48.43
N SER A 18 22.70 26.26 -49.11
CA SER A 18 21.39 25.70 -49.45
C SER A 18 21.37 25.24 -50.92
N ARG A 19 20.62 24.17 -51.24
CA ARG A 19 19.76 23.92 -52.44
C ARG A 19 19.47 22.39 -52.51
N LEU A 20 18.24 21.90 -52.39
CA LEU A 20 17.08 21.88 -53.32
C LEU A 20 17.25 20.98 -54.57
N CYS A 21 16.44 19.90 -54.61
CA CYS A 21 15.71 19.27 -55.76
C CYS A 21 15.13 17.91 -55.27
N SER A 22 13.81 17.67 -55.10
CA SER A 22 12.77 17.27 -56.10
C SER A 22 13.19 16.08 -57.00
N SER A 23 12.43 15.03 -57.31
CA SER A 23 11.01 14.64 -57.17
C SER A 23 10.79 13.22 -57.78
N LEU A 24 9.79 12.47 -57.29
CA LEU A 24 8.82 11.56 -57.97
C LEU A 24 9.23 10.49 -59.04
N SER A 25 8.82 9.23 -58.82
CA SER A 25 7.97 8.37 -59.71
C SER A 25 7.87 6.92 -59.13
N THR A 26 6.71 6.37 -58.76
CA THR A 26 5.67 5.59 -59.51
C THR A 26 6.07 4.25 -60.20
N THR A 27 5.46 3.17 -59.67
CA THR A 27 4.92 1.94 -60.30
C THR A 27 5.82 0.91 -61.02
N ARG A 28 5.77 -0.36 -60.56
CA ARG A 28 5.21 -1.49 -61.34
C ARG A 28 5.04 -2.80 -60.54
N THR A 29 3.91 -3.44 -60.82
CA THR A 29 3.40 -4.77 -60.46
C THR A 29 4.13 -5.92 -61.17
N ARG A 30 4.14 -7.12 -60.57
CA ARG A 30 4.06 -8.40 -61.29
C ARG A 30 3.47 -9.51 -60.42
N THR A 31 2.38 -10.08 -60.92
CA THR A 31 1.66 -11.28 -60.50
C THR A 31 2.29 -12.54 -61.09
N PHE A 32 2.06 -13.69 -60.44
CA PHE A 32 2.03 -15.02 -61.06
C PHE A 32 0.90 -15.84 -60.42
N THR A 33 0.08 -16.46 -61.26
CA THR A 33 -1.05 -17.35 -60.96
C THR A 33 -1.00 -18.57 -61.90
N HIS A 34 -1.73 -19.63 -61.50
CA HIS A 34 -2.05 -20.94 -62.15
C HIS A 34 -1.34 -22.15 -61.51
N SER A 35 -1.96 -23.32 -61.27
CA SER A 35 -3.36 -23.81 -61.42
C SER A 35 -3.46 -25.27 -60.90
N ASP A 36 -4.60 -25.63 -60.27
CA ASP A 36 -5.51 -26.81 -60.41
C ASP A 36 -4.97 -28.19 -60.89
N GLU A 37 -5.52 -29.37 -60.63
CA GLU A 37 -6.58 -30.00 -59.81
C GLU A 37 -6.46 -31.53 -60.10
N HIS A 38 -6.93 -32.42 -59.22
CA HIS A 38 -7.53 -33.71 -59.63
C HIS A 38 -8.49 -34.27 -58.55
N THR A 39 -9.79 -34.17 -58.86
CA THR A 39 -10.96 -35.09 -58.74
C THR A 39 -10.76 -36.52 -58.15
N SER A 40 -11.72 -37.28 -57.60
CA SER A 40 -13.20 -37.27 -57.43
C SER A 40 -13.65 -38.57 -56.68
N SER A 41 -14.91 -38.57 -56.17
CA SER A 41 -15.87 -39.69 -55.91
C SER A 41 -16.28 -39.84 -54.42
N LEU A 42 -17.55 -39.98 -54.01
CA LEU A 42 -18.87 -40.12 -54.65
C LEU A 42 -19.99 -39.71 -53.64
N VAL A 43 -21.17 -39.43 -54.19
CA VAL A 43 -22.43 -38.76 -53.73
C VAL A 43 -23.52 -39.84 -53.43
N PRO A 44 -24.79 -39.63 -52.98
CA PRO A 44 -25.45 -38.71 -52.00
C PRO A 44 -26.72 -39.30 -51.30
N LEU A 45 -27.52 -38.46 -50.60
CA LEU A 45 -29.01 -38.24 -50.64
C LEU A 45 -29.62 -37.97 -49.24
N VAL A 46 -30.08 -36.74 -48.93
CA VAL A 46 -31.48 -36.21 -49.06
C VAL A 46 -32.36 -36.63 -47.84
N ARG A 47 -33.17 -35.82 -47.14
CA ARG A 47 -33.98 -34.62 -47.44
C ARG A 47 -34.41 -33.89 -46.14
N GLN A 48 -34.75 -32.63 -46.30
CA GLN A 48 -35.47 -31.73 -45.37
C GLN A 48 -36.86 -32.25 -44.95
N ARG A 49 -37.38 -31.84 -43.77
CA ARG A 49 -38.36 -30.73 -43.62
C ARG A 49 -38.85 -30.55 -42.17
N ARG A 50 -39.10 -29.27 -41.86
CA ARG A 50 -39.81 -28.70 -40.70
C ARG A 50 -41.33 -28.91 -40.81
N HIS A 51 -42.03 -28.98 -39.67
CA HIS A 51 -43.01 -27.98 -39.17
C HIS A 51 -44.16 -28.56 -38.32
N ALA A 52 -44.48 -27.78 -37.28
CA ALA A 52 -45.82 -27.47 -36.76
C ALA A 52 -46.49 -28.36 -35.69
N SER A 53 -46.69 -27.69 -34.54
CA SER A 53 -47.68 -27.81 -33.44
C SER A 53 -49.15 -27.72 -33.92
N PRO A 54 -50.22 -27.57 -33.08
CA PRO A 54 -50.40 -27.53 -31.61
C PRO A 54 -51.58 -28.46 -31.12
N SER A 55 -52.05 -28.55 -29.86
CA SER A 55 -52.94 -27.55 -29.22
C SER A 55 -53.93 -28.15 -28.13
N TRP A 56 -54.30 -27.31 -27.14
CA TRP A 56 -55.55 -27.23 -26.28
C TRP A 56 -55.97 -28.37 -25.31
N THR A 57 -56.70 -28.24 -24.17
CA THR A 57 -57.02 -27.24 -23.09
C THR A 57 -58.12 -27.89 -22.18
N GLY A 58 -58.26 -27.44 -20.90
CA GLY A 58 -59.53 -27.43 -20.10
C GLY A 58 -59.79 -28.69 -19.23
N THR A 59 -59.93 -28.72 -17.89
CA THR A 59 -60.63 -27.97 -16.79
C THR A 59 -62.11 -28.33 -16.56
N LEU A 60 -62.48 -28.47 -15.26
CA LEU A 60 -63.82 -28.53 -14.59
C LEU A 60 -64.49 -29.92 -14.50
N ALA A 61 -65.27 -30.33 -13.48
CA ALA A 61 -65.64 -29.86 -12.13
C ALA A 61 -66.56 -30.93 -11.46
N ALA A 62 -66.59 -30.94 -10.11
CA ALA A 62 -67.73 -31.20 -9.18
C ALA A 62 -68.72 -32.38 -9.35
N LEU A 63 -68.98 -33.15 -8.26
CA LEU A 63 -70.23 -33.17 -7.44
C LEU A 63 -70.41 -34.45 -6.57
N GLY A 64 -71.01 -34.29 -5.38
CA GLY A 64 -71.77 -35.31 -4.62
C GLY A 64 -71.24 -35.60 -3.20
N CYS A 65 -71.72 -34.95 -2.12
CA CYS A 65 -72.83 -35.37 -1.22
C CYS A 65 -72.54 -36.71 -0.47
N ALA A 66 -72.69 -36.87 0.86
CA ALA A 66 -73.66 -36.29 1.78
C ALA A 66 -73.30 -36.50 3.29
N THR A 67 -73.90 -35.61 4.10
CA THR A 67 -74.48 -35.77 5.46
C THR A 67 -73.63 -35.79 6.75
N ALA A 68 -73.84 -34.69 7.46
CA ALA A 68 -73.66 -34.32 8.87
C ALA A 68 -74.05 -35.34 9.94
N LEU A 69 -73.37 -35.27 11.10
CA LEU A 69 -74.01 -34.87 12.36
C LEU A 69 -72.99 -34.21 13.31
N HIS A 70 -73.36 -33.04 13.84
CA HIS A 70 -72.62 -32.26 14.84
C HIS A 70 -72.99 -32.72 16.25
N LEU A 71 -72.01 -32.78 17.17
CA LEU A 71 -72.01 -31.97 18.40
C LEU A 71 -70.69 -32.14 19.20
N ARG A 72 -69.84 -31.10 19.10
CA ARG A 72 -69.04 -30.37 20.13
C ARG A 72 -68.65 -31.10 21.44
N ALA A 73 -67.48 -30.90 22.04
CA ALA A 73 -66.33 -30.03 21.81
C ALA A 73 -65.18 -30.45 22.77
N PHE A 74 -63.99 -29.89 22.51
CA PHE A 74 -62.73 -29.95 23.27
C PHE A 74 -61.85 -31.18 23.04
N ALA A 75 -61.01 -31.09 22.02
CA ALA A 75 -59.84 -31.95 21.85
C ALA A 75 -58.59 -31.07 21.65
N THR A 76 -57.75 -31.05 22.69
CA THR A 76 -56.31 -30.87 22.58
C THR A 76 -55.71 -32.07 21.84
N HIS A 77 -54.94 -31.89 20.76
CA HIS A 77 -53.66 -32.57 20.49
C HIS A 77 -53.09 -32.26 19.09
N SER A 78 -51.77 -32.05 19.09
CA SER A 78 -50.79 -32.32 18.03
C SER A 78 -51.15 -31.99 16.57
N HIS A 79 -50.52 -30.94 16.04
CA HIS A 79 -50.21 -30.87 14.62
C HIS A 79 -48.70 -31.01 14.43
N SER A 80 -48.31 -32.04 13.69
CA SER A 80 -47.05 -32.14 12.99
C SER A 80 -46.90 -30.90 12.11
N ARG A 81 -46.10 -29.93 12.55
CA ARG A 81 -45.59 -28.90 11.65
C ARG A 81 -44.56 -29.58 10.75
N SER A 82 -44.88 -29.64 9.46
CA SER A 82 -43.88 -29.68 8.42
C SER A 82 -42.85 -28.59 8.69
N LEU A 83 -41.61 -28.99 8.96
CA LEU A 83 -40.48 -28.08 9.01
C LEU A 83 -40.37 -27.40 7.63
N PRO A 84 -40.24 -26.06 7.56
CA PRO A 84 -40.00 -25.41 6.29
C PRO A 84 -38.67 -25.93 5.74
N ILE A 85 -38.73 -26.43 4.50
CA ILE A 85 -37.55 -26.73 3.69
C ILE A 85 -36.69 -25.47 3.70
N GLY A 86 -35.48 -25.59 4.25
CA GLY A 86 -34.57 -24.48 4.46
C GLY A 86 -34.44 -23.62 3.20
N THR A 87 -34.68 -22.32 3.36
CA THR A 87 -34.37 -21.31 2.36
C THR A 87 -32.92 -21.49 1.93
N MET A 88 -32.69 -21.76 0.64
CA MET A 88 -31.37 -21.66 0.04
C MET A 88 -30.80 -20.29 0.43
N THR A 89 -29.71 -20.26 1.18
CA THR A 89 -29.00 -19.04 1.53
C THR A 89 -28.55 -18.36 0.24
N THR A 90 -29.28 -17.33 -0.19
CA THR A 90 -28.97 -16.54 -1.37
C THR A 90 -27.80 -15.63 -1.05
N TYR A 91 -26.87 -15.46 -2.01
CA TYR A 91 -25.81 -14.46 -1.91
C TYR A 91 -26.40 -13.10 -1.50
N PRO A 92 -25.94 -12.47 -0.41
CA PRO A 92 -26.54 -11.24 0.08
C PRO A 92 -26.36 -10.14 -0.95
N THR A 93 -27.46 -9.52 -1.37
CA THR A 93 -27.44 -8.46 -2.39
C THR A 93 -26.90 -7.18 -1.77
N PRO A 94 -25.73 -6.68 -2.20
CA PRO A 94 -25.22 -5.41 -1.72
C PRO A 94 -26.14 -4.25 -2.15
N PRO A 95 -26.23 -3.16 -1.35
CA PRO A 95 -27.09 -2.02 -1.65
C PRO A 95 -26.61 -1.20 -2.87
N VAL A 96 -25.36 -1.38 -3.28
CA VAL A 96 -24.74 -0.72 -4.44
C VAL A 96 -24.08 -1.75 -5.32
N SER A 97 -24.06 -1.51 -6.64
CA SER A 97 -23.30 -2.36 -7.56
C SER A 97 -21.80 -2.14 -7.36
N PRO A 98 -20.96 -3.16 -7.56
CA PRO A 98 -19.52 -2.99 -7.50
C PRO A 98 -19.01 -2.18 -8.72
N PRO A 99 -17.81 -1.58 -8.64
CA PRO A 99 -17.21 -0.89 -9.78
C PRO A 99 -17.03 -1.82 -10.99
N GLN A 100 -17.30 -1.26 -12.17
CA GLN A 100 -17.03 -1.88 -13.48
C GLN A 100 -15.68 -1.39 -13.99
N TRP A 101 -14.88 -2.27 -14.58
CA TRP A 101 -13.48 -1.99 -14.97
C TRP A 101 -13.29 -1.91 -16.49
N SER A 102 -14.05 -2.69 -17.24
CA SER A 102 -14.09 -2.71 -18.72
C SER A 102 -14.54 -1.38 -19.33
N VAL A 103 -15.21 -0.54 -18.55
CA VAL A 103 -15.61 0.81 -18.97
C VAL A 103 -14.39 1.71 -19.22
N TYR A 104 -13.25 1.46 -18.57
CA TYR A 104 -12.07 2.30 -18.63
C TYR A 104 -11.18 2.00 -19.84
N THR A 105 -11.60 2.50 -21.00
CA THR A 105 -10.73 2.63 -22.17
C THR A 105 -9.86 3.91 -22.07
N PRO A 106 -8.77 4.04 -22.84
CA PRO A 106 -7.94 5.26 -22.81
C PRO A 106 -8.73 6.56 -23.05
N SER A 107 -9.67 6.53 -23.99
CA SER A 107 -10.56 7.66 -24.30
C SER A 107 -11.59 7.91 -23.19
N HIS A 108 -12.10 6.85 -22.55
CA HIS A 108 -13.01 6.97 -21.42
C HIS A 108 -12.35 7.66 -20.22
N ILE A 109 -11.13 7.23 -19.86
CA ILE A 109 -10.36 7.80 -18.76
C ILE A 109 -10.16 9.31 -18.97
N THR A 110 -9.73 9.69 -20.18
CA THR A 110 -9.51 11.10 -20.55
C THR A 110 -10.80 11.92 -20.45
N ARG A 111 -11.91 11.38 -20.97
CA ARG A 111 -13.22 12.06 -20.95
C ARG A 111 -13.73 12.25 -19.52
N VAL A 112 -13.64 11.21 -18.69
CA VAL A 112 -14.08 11.26 -17.29
C VAL A 112 -13.29 12.32 -16.54
N LEU A 113 -11.97 12.33 -16.70
CA LEU A 113 -11.11 13.37 -16.12
C LEU A 113 -11.59 14.77 -16.49
N GLU A 114 -11.75 15.06 -17.78
CA GLU A 114 -12.13 16.39 -18.27
C GLU A 114 -13.48 16.82 -17.70
N GLN A 115 -14.45 15.90 -17.66
CA GLN A 115 -15.75 16.16 -17.06
C GLN A 115 -15.68 16.48 -15.57
N GLN A 116 -14.83 15.79 -14.80
CA GLN A 116 -14.69 16.09 -13.37
C GLN A 116 -13.94 17.40 -13.12
N ILE A 117 -12.91 17.70 -13.92
CA ILE A 117 -12.21 19.00 -13.87
C ILE A 117 -13.21 20.14 -14.12
N ASP A 118 -14.02 20.06 -15.17
CA ASP A 118 -14.96 21.11 -15.53
C ASP A 118 -16.02 21.33 -14.43
N LYS A 119 -16.51 20.23 -13.82
CA LYS A 119 -17.45 20.29 -12.69
C LYS A 119 -16.84 20.99 -11.48
N ILE A 120 -15.64 20.57 -11.05
CA ILE A 120 -14.99 21.18 -9.90
C ILE A 120 -14.67 22.65 -10.19
N LYS A 121 -14.14 22.98 -11.38
CA LYS A 121 -13.90 24.39 -11.78
C LYS A 121 -15.14 25.24 -11.65
N THR A 122 -16.25 24.78 -12.23
CA THR A 122 -17.54 25.46 -12.15
C THR A 122 -17.99 25.67 -10.70
N SER A 123 -17.81 24.65 -9.85
CA SER A 123 -18.18 24.74 -8.44
C SER A 123 -17.31 25.74 -7.67
N LEU A 124 -15.99 25.70 -7.87
CA LEU A 124 -15.05 26.65 -7.26
C LEU A 124 -15.28 28.08 -7.74
N ASP A 125 -15.64 28.28 -9.01
CA ASP A 125 -16.02 29.60 -9.54
C ASP A 125 -17.26 30.15 -8.86
N GLN A 126 -18.28 29.31 -8.65
CA GLN A 126 -19.49 29.72 -7.94
C GLN A 126 -19.19 30.06 -6.47
N ILE A 127 -18.34 29.27 -5.81
CA ILE A 127 -17.94 29.53 -4.42
C ILE A 127 -17.12 30.82 -4.31
N GLY A 128 -16.16 31.04 -5.23
CA GLY A 128 -15.32 32.24 -5.26
C GLY A 128 -16.10 33.52 -5.56
N GLN A 129 -17.29 33.43 -6.15
CA GLN A 129 -18.18 34.55 -6.44
C GLN A 129 -19.21 34.85 -5.33
N LEU A 130 -19.29 34.02 -4.27
CA LEU A 130 -20.23 34.25 -3.17
C LEU A 130 -19.93 35.58 -2.47
N PRO A 131 -20.96 36.42 -2.21
CA PRO A 131 -20.79 37.59 -1.38
C PRO A 131 -20.29 37.21 0.03
N PRO A 132 -19.42 38.03 0.67
CA PRO A 132 -18.87 37.71 1.99
C PRO A 132 -19.91 37.38 3.08
N GLY A 133 -21.07 38.05 3.06
CA GLY A 133 -22.15 37.82 4.03
C GLY A 133 -22.94 36.51 3.82
N ASP A 134 -22.83 35.93 2.62
CA ASP A 134 -23.61 34.76 2.18
C ASP A 134 -22.81 33.46 2.28
N CYS A 135 -21.50 33.54 2.57
CA CYS A 135 -20.65 32.37 2.79
C CYS A 135 -21.11 31.61 4.06
N THR A 136 -21.52 30.35 3.90
CA THR A 136 -21.94 29.44 4.97
C THR A 136 -21.19 28.11 4.88
N PHE A 137 -21.21 27.33 5.96
CA PHE A 137 -20.59 26.00 5.96
C PHE A 137 -21.14 25.11 4.85
N ASP A 138 -22.46 25.14 4.62
CA ASP A 138 -23.10 24.27 3.63
C ASP A 138 -22.75 24.67 2.18
N ASN A 139 -22.82 25.97 1.85
CA ASN A 139 -22.62 26.42 0.47
C ASN A 139 -21.14 26.61 0.08
N THR A 140 -20.22 26.66 1.06
CA THR A 140 -18.77 26.68 0.80
C THR A 140 -18.11 25.35 1.12
N VAL A 141 -18.18 24.88 2.35
CA VAL A 141 -17.36 23.76 2.85
C VAL A 141 -17.93 22.40 2.44
N LYS A 142 -19.19 22.13 2.80
CA LYS A 142 -19.84 20.85 2.45
C LYS A 142 -19.89 20.66 0.94
N ARG A 143 -20.25 21.72 0.21
CA ARG A 143 -20.29 21.71 -1.25
C ARG A 143 -18.96 21.21 -1.85
N MET A 144 -17.83 21.79 -1.45
CA MET A 144 -16.52 21.33 -1.92
C MET A 144 -16.26 19.87 -1.56
N GLN A 145 -16.51 19.47 -0.31
CA GLN A 145 -16.22 18.09 0.10
C GLN A 145 -17.06 17.04 -0.59
N PHE A 146 -18.34 17.33 -0.88
CA PHE A 146 -19.15 16.39 -1.62
C PHE A 146 -18.77 16.37 -3.10
N ASP A 147 -18.42 17.49 -3.72
CA ASP A 147 -17.89 17.49 -5.10
C ASP A 147 -16.61 16.66 -5.20
N ASP A 148 -15.72 16.78 -4.21
CA ASP A 148 -14.48 16.00 -4.09
C ASP A 148 -14.78 14.50 -3.91
N GLY A 149 -15.75 14.16 -3.05
CA GLY A 149 -16.20 12.79 -2.82
C GLY A 149 -16.76 12.13 -4.07
N HIS A 150 -17.65 12.81 -4.79
CA HIS A 150 -18.21 12.33 -6.05
C HIS A 150 -17.14 12.18 -7.13
N THR A 151 -16.23 13.16 -7.22
CA THR A 151 -15.11 13.09 -8.16
C THR A 151 -14.22 11.88 -7.86
N SER A 152 -13.88 11.68 -6.59
CA SER A 152 -13.04 10.56 -6.15
C SER A 152 -13.68 9.22 -6.49
N THR A 153 -14.98 9.04 -6.22
CA THR A 153 -15.72 7.80 -6.54
C THR A 153 -15.63 7.42 -8.02
N VAL A 154 -15.55 8.40 -8.92
CA VAL A 154 -15.54 8.16 -10.37
C VAL A 154 -14.12 8.09 -10.95
N LEU A 155 -13.22 8.94 -10.47
CA LEU A 155 -11.90 9.13 -11.08
C LEU A 155 -10.84 8.23 -10.47
N GLU A 156 -10.86 7.98 -9.16
CA GLU A 156 -9.85 7.16 -8.47
C GLU A 156 -9.69 5.74 -9.07
N PRO A 157 -10.78 5.00 -9.42
CA PRO A 157 -10.61 3.70 -10.09
C PRO A 157 -9.92 3.81 -11.45
N ALA A 158 -10.13 4.90 -12.20
CA ALA A 158 -9.45 5.14 -13.47
C ALA A 158 -7.95 5.43 -13.25
N LEU A 159 -7.61 6.21 -12.23
CA LEU A 159 -6.23 6.56 -11.86
C LEU A 159 -5.46 5.37 -11.26
N PHE A 160 -6.16 4.38 -10.69
CA PHE A 160 -5.55 3.17 -10.17
C PHE A 160 -5.03 2.23 -11.27
N LEU A 161 -5.59 2.30 -12.49
CA LEU A 161 -5.22 1.38 -13.56
C LEU A 161 -3.74 1.46 -13.98
N GLN A 162 -3.06 2.58 -13.75
CA GLN A 162 -1.61 2.71 -13.96
C GLN A 162 -0.79 1.66 -13.20
N TYR A 163 -1.30 1.11 -12.09
CA TYR A 163 -0.59 0.14 -11.24
C TYR A 163 -0.82 -1.31 -11.62
N VAL A 164 -1.91 -1.62 -12.33
CA VAL A 164 -2.41 -2.99 -12.41
C VAL A 164 -2.87 -3.42 -13.81
N ALA A 165 -3.21 -2.48 -14.68
CA ALA A 165 -3.75 -2.79 -16.01
C ALA A 165 -2.68 -3.46 -16.88
N ILE A 166 -3.09 -4.50 -17.63
CA ILE A 166 -2.22 -5.20 -18.59
C ILE A 166 -2.01 -4.34 -19.85
N ASP A 167 -3.05 -3.64 -20.28
CA ASP A 167 -3.02 -2.79 -21.46
C ASP A 167 -2.16 -1.54 -21.21
N LYS A 168 -1.15 -1.37 -22.07
CA LYS A 168 -0.22 -0.24 -21.97
C LYS A 168 -0.91 1.10 -22.22
N GLU A 169 -1.81 1.19 -23.20
CA GLU A 169 -2.50 2.44 -23.52
C GLU A 169 -3.43 2.87 -22.38
N VAL A 170 -4.08 1.91 -21.71
CA VAL A 170 -4.87 2.16 -20.50
C VAL A 170 -3.99 2.69 -19.37
N ARG A 171 -2.83 2.06 -19.13
CA ARG A 171 -1.86 2.56 -18.14
C ARG A 171 -1.39 3.98 -18.48
N ASP A 172 -0.97 4.21 -19.72
CA ASP A 172 -0.48 5.51 -20.17
C ASP A 172 -1.56 6.60 -20.01
N ALA A 173 -2.81 6.32 -20.34
CA ALA A 173 -3.93 7.24 -20.16
C ALA A 173 -4.24 7.50 -18.67
N SER A 174 -4.15 6.47 -17.83
CA SER A 174 -4.28 6.60 -16.37
C SER A 174 -3.18 7.50 -15.79
N VAL A 175 -1.94 7.35 -16.27
CA VAL A 175 -0.79 8.20 -15.90
C VAL A 175 -0.97 9.64 -16.37
N ASP A 176 -1.38 9.86 -17.62
CA ASP A 176 -1.68 11.21 -18.12
C ASP A 176 -2.79 11.86 -17.29
N ALA A 177 -3.82 11.07 -16.97
CA ALA A 177 -4.94 11.59 -16.20
C ALA A 177 -4.53 11.99 -14.78
N ASP A 178 -3.73 11.16 -14.12
CA ASP A 178 -3.19 11.45 -12.79
C ASP A 178 -2.30 12.70 -12.83
N LYS A 179 -1.44 12.82 -13.85
CA LYS A 179 -0.58 14.00 -14.09
C LYS A 179 -1.35 15.28 -14.38
N ARG A 180 -2.55 15.22 -14.94
CA ARG A 180 -3.38 16.40 -15.24
C ARG A 180 -4.27 16.79 -14.06
N PHE A 181 -4.74 15.81 -13.29
CA PHE A 181 -5.60 16.05 -12.15
C PHE A 181 -4.80 16.46 -10.90
N GLN A 182 -3.64 15.83 -10.67
CA GLN A 182 -2.72 15.91 -9.53
C GLN A 182 -3.34 16.23 -8.16
N VAL A 183 -4.29 15.40 -7.72
CA VAL A 183 -4.98 15.36 -6.41
C VAL A 183 -4.14 15.66 -5.16
N SER A 184 -2.81 15.48 -5.21
CA SER A 184 -1.93 15.69 -4.05
C SER A 184 -1.87 17.13 -3.55
N ALA A 185 -2.23 18.13 -4.37
CA ALA A 185 -2.23 19.53 -3.90
C ALA A 185 -3.59 19.99 -3.34
N CYS A 186 -4.72 19.45 -3.80
CA CYS A 186 -6.02 20.07 -3.53
C CYS A 186 -7.00 19.28 -2.68
N ILE A 187 -6.87 17.94 -2.58
CA ILE A 187 -7.94 17.11 -1.99
C ILE A 187 -7.41 15.95 -1.12
N LEU A 188 -6.19 15.44 -1.32
CA LEU A 188 -5.69 14.31 -0.52
C LEU A 188 -4.22 14.47 -0.14
N SER A 189 -3.95 15.09 1.00
CA SER A 189 -2.71 14.92 1.75
C SER A 189 -2.51 13.49 2.31
N PHE A 190 -3.30 12.50 1.87
CA PHE A 190 -3.61 11.35 2.71
C PHE A 190 -3.52 9.96 2.09
N LEU A 191 -3.27 9.77 0.78
CA LEU A 191 -3.00 8.41 0.30
C LEU A 191 -1.52 8.03 0.47
N PRO A 192 -1.19 6.99 1.27
CA PRO A 192 0.19 6.59 1.52
C PRO A 192 0.98 6.29 0.25
N ILE A 193 0.27 5.78 -0.75
CA ILE A 193 0.84 5.15 -1.94
C ILE A 193 1.03 6.10 -3.11
N ARG A 194 0.25 7.19 -3.24
CA ARG A 194 0.44 8.11 -4.38
C ARG A 194 1.78 8.84 -4.35
N ALA A 195 2.28 9.16 -3.15
CA ALA A 195 3.63 9.68 -2.99
C ALA A 195 4.70 8.62 -3.31
N ALA A 196 4.43 7.35 -2.99
CA ALA A 196 5.25 6.20 -3.35
C ALA A 196 5.17 5.84 -4.84
N SER A 197 4.07 6.13 -5.54
CA SER A 197 3.78 5.73 -6.92
C SER A 197 4.53 6.50 -7.99
N ARG A 198 5.21 7.60 -7.65
CA ARG A 198 6.21 8.18 -8.56
C ARG A 198 7.29 7.15 -8.96
N ARG A 199 7.29 5.97 -8.29
CA ARG A 199 8.13 4.78 -8.51
C ARG A 199 8.11 4.12 -9.89
N THR A 200 7.14 4.36 -10.80
CA THR A 200 7.03 3.49 -12.01
C THR A 200 6.72 4.15 -13.37
N THR A 201 6.54 5.47 -13.48
CA THR A 201 5.98 6.06 -14.73
C THR A 201 6.82 7.20 -15.33
N ASP A 202 8.02 6.86 -15.79
CA ASP A 202 8.71 7.65 -16.82
C ASP A 202 9.26 6.77 -17.97
N LEU A 203 8.36 6.12 -18.71
CA LEU A 203 8.74 5.59 -20.03
C LEU A 203 8.93 6.77 -20.98
N GLY A 204 10.20 7.07 -21.26
CA GLY A 204 10.67 8.25 -21.97
C GLY A 204 9.84 8.68 -23.17
N ARG A 205 9.32 9.91 -23.10
CA ARG A 205 8.94 10.72 -24.26
C ARG A 205 9.28 12.19 -23.97
N SER A 206 9.80 12.87 -25.00
CA SER A 206 9.90 14.32 -25.05
C SER A 206 8.53 14.95 -24.76
N ALA A 207 8.40 15.64 -23.62
CA ALA A 207 7.14 16.23 -23.20
C ALA A 207 6.67 17.32 -24.19
N PRO A 208 5.44 17.25 -24.72
CA PRO A 208 4.78 18.41 -25.34
C PRO A 208 4.45 19.46 -24.25
N PRO A 209 4.13 20.72 -24.61
CA PRO A 209 4.02 21.83 -23.65
C PRO A 209 3.07 21.50 -22.50
N GLN A 210 3.53 21.73 -21.27
CA GLN A 210 2.86 21.47 -20.00
C GLN A 210 1.40 21.95 -20.01
N LYS A 211 0.44 21.01 -20.06
CA LYS A 211 -0.94 21.31 -19.64
C LYS A 211 -0.93 21.53 -18.11
N LYS A 212 -1.61 22.57 -17.65
CA LYS A 212 -1.63 23.02 -16.25
C LYS A 212 -2.12 21.92 -15.29
N ASP A 213 -1.45 21.78 -14.15
CA ASP A 213 -1.88 20.98 -13.00
C ASP A 213 -3.17 21.56 -12.41
N PHE A 214 -4.27 20.81 -12.50
CA PHE A 214 -5.58 21.27 -12.06
C PHE A 214 -5.69 21.43 -10.53
N ALA A 215 -5.18 20.48 -9.75
CA ALA A 215 -5.26 20.56 -8.31
C ALA A 215 -4.45 21.73 -7.76
N LEU A 216 -3.26 22.00 -8.30
CA LEU A 216 -2.50 23.17 -7.88
C LEU A 216 -3.26 24.47 -8.23
N GLU A 217 -3.89 24.54 -9.41
CA GLU A 217 -4.76 25.65 -9.80
C GLU A 217 -5.92 25.82 -8.80
N ALA A 218 -6.64 24.75 -8.49
CA ALA A 218 -7.76 24.75 -7.55
C ALA A 218 -7.32 25.14 -6.13
N MET A 219 -6.15 24.67 -5.68
CA MET A 219 -5.67 24.90 -4.32
C MET A 219 -5.16 26.33 -4.10
N THR A 220 -4.75 26.99 -5.18
CA THR A 220 -4.20 28.35 -5.13
C THR A 220 -5.26 29.44 -5.42
N ARG A 221 -6.54 29.08 -5.44
CA ARG A 221 -7.68 30.00 -5.59
C ARG A 221 -7.87 30.90 -4.37
N ILE A 222 -7.43 32.15 -4.49
CA ILE A 222 -7.51 33.16 -3.43
C ILE A 222 -8.95 33.53 -3.08
N ASP A 223 -9.84 33.60 -4.07
CA ASP A 223 -11.27 33.85 -3.90
C ASP A 223 -11.95 32.75 -3.08
N VAL A 224 -11.64 31.48 -3.35
CA VAL A 224 -12.13 30.35 -2.55
C VAL A 224 -11.55 30.37 -1.14
N TYR A 225 -10.29 30.79 -0.96
CA TYR A 225 -9.71 30.99 0.37
C TYR A 225 -10.45 32.09 1.15
N GLN A 226 -10.77 33.22 0.51
CA GLN A 226 -11.56 34.27 1.15
C GLN A 226 -12.95 33.78 1.52
N ALA A 227 -13.62 32.99 0.66
CA ALA A 227 -14.91 32.39 0.99
C ALA A 227 -14.85 31.53 2.26
N LEU A 228 -13.79 30.73 2.46
CA LEU A 228 -13.61 29.95 3.69
C LEU A 228 -13.38 30.81 4.92
N LEU A 229 -12.58 31.89 4.79
CA LEU A 229 -12.38 32.84 5.90
C LEU A 229 -13.68 33.58 6.24
N HIS A 230 -14.47 33.96 5.24
CA HIS A 230 -15.79 34.56 5.43
C HIS A 230 -16.76 33.57 6.10
N THR A 231 -16.75 32.30 5.71
CA THR A 231 -17.51 31.24 6.38
C THR A 231 -17.14 31.16 7.86
N GLN A 232 -15.85 31.08 8.20
CA GLN A 232 -15.40 31.07 9.60
C GLN A 232 -15.83 32.34 10.36
N ALA A 233 -15.68 33.51 9.75
CA ALA A 233 -16.08 34.78 10.35
C ALA A 233 -17.59 34.88 10.57
N ASN A 234 -18.40 34.38 9.62
CA ASN A 234 -19.85 34.37 9.70
C ASN A 234 -20.36 33.40 10.79
N LEU A 235 -19.76 32.21 10.91
CA LEU A 235 -20.05 31.28 12.01
C LEU A 235 -19.78 31.93 13.37
N ASN A 236 -18.61 32.55 13.53
CA ASN A 236 -18.22 33.25 14.76
C ASN A 236 -19.17 34.43 15.07
N LYS A 237 -19.50 35.25 14.06
CA LYS A 237 -20.39 36.41 14.21
C LYS A 237 -21.82 36.00 14.60
N ARG A 238 -22.29 34.85 14.10
CA ARG A 238 -23.64 34.33 14.38
C ARG A 238 -23.68 33.38 15.59
N ASN A 239 -22.54 33.12 16.23
CA ASN A 239 -22.38 32.16 17.32
C ASN A 239 -22.93 30.76 16.97
N ILE A 240 -22.61 30.29 15.77
CA ILE A 240 -22.98 28.95 15.30
C ILE A 240 -21.80 28.01 15.60
N HIS A 241 -22.08 26.94 16.33
CA HIS A 241 -21.12 25.88 16.61
C HIS A 241 -21.37 24.72 15.65
N LEU A 242 -20.31 24.31 14.95
CA LEU A 242 -20.32 23.13 14.07
C LEU A 242 -20.12 21.86 14.90
N GLU A 243 -20.57 20.73 14.36
CA GLU A 243 -20.22 19.42 14.92
C GLU A 243 -18.70 19.19 14.86
N PRO A 244 -18.11 18.34 15.71
CA PRO A 244 -16.65 18.19 15.79
C PRO A 244 -15.96 17.88 14.45
N GLU A 245 -16.52 16.98 13.64
CA GLU A 245 -15.98 16.63 12.32
C GLU A 245 -16.11 17.79 11.32
N GLU A 246 -17.21 18.56 11.38
CA GLU A 246 -17.45 19.74 10.55
C GLU A 246 -16.47 20.87 10.88
N GLN A 247 -16.24 21.14 12.17
CA GLN A 247 -15.26 22.14 12.60
C GLN A 247 -13.84 21.73 12.16
N ARG A 248 -13.46 20.47 12.38
CA ARG A 248 -12.16 19.93 11.93
C ARG A 248 -11.99 20.08 10.42
N LEU A 249 -13.04 19.84 9.64
CA LEU A 249 -13.01 20.00 8.19
C LEU A 249 -12.71 21.45 7.78
N LEU A 250 -13.42 22.41 8.35
CA LEU A 250 -13.20 23.84 8.07
C LEU A 250 -11.77 24.26 8.44
N ASP A 251 -11.31 23.88 9.63
CA ASP A 251 -9.97 24.19 10.13
C ASP A 251 -8.89 23.63 9.19
N LYS A 252 -9.03 22.36 8.80
CA LYS A 252 -8.10 21.70 7.86
C LYS A 252 -8.11 22.36 6.49
N MET A 253 -9.27 22.69 5.93
CA MET A 253 -9.37 23.34 4.61
C MET A 253 -8.80 24.76 4.58
N ILE A 254 -8.90 25.50 5.69
CA ILE A 254 -8.26 26.81 5.86
C ILE A 254 -6.74 26.61 6.00
N LEU A 255 -6.32 25.66 6.82
CA LEU A 255 -4.92 25.38 7.08
C LEU A 255 -4.17 24.96 5.82
N ASP A 256 -4.75 24.08 4.99
CA ASP A 256 -4.18 23.70 3.70
C ASP A 256 -3.88 24.91 2.82
N ARG A 257 -4.79 25.89 2.77
CA ARG A 257 -4.64 27.10 1.96
C ARG A 257 -3.62 28.07 2.52
N LYS A 258 -3.57 28.21 3.85
CA LYS A 258 -2.50 28.95 4.53
C LYS A 258 -1.14 28.35 4.21
N ARG A 259 -1.03 27.03 4.37
CA ARG A 259 0.16 26.25 4.03
C ARG A 259 0.47 26.31 2.53
N ALA A 260 -0.53 26.43 1.67
CA ALA A 260 -0.36 26.68 0.24
C ALA A 260 0.18 28.09 -0.07
N GLY A 261 0.24 28.99 0.92
CA GLY A 261 0.76 30.34 0.82
C GLY A 261 -0.31 31.40 0.58
N LEU A 262 -1.60 31.05 0.58
CA LEU A 262 -2.66 32.03 0.25
C LEU A 262 -2.85 33.13 1.30
N GLY A 263 -2.26 32.98 2.49
CA GLY A 263 -2.14 34.05 3.48
C GLY A 263 -0.99 35.04 3.24
N LEU A 264 -0.11 34.78 2.26
CA LEU A 264 1.04 35.62 1.97
C LEU A 264 0.69 36.77 1.00
N PRO A 265 1.46 37.87 1.00
CA PRO A 265 1.43 38.88 -0.07
C PRO A 265 1.66 38.26 -1.45
N GLU A 266 1.15 38.90 -2.51
CA GLU A 266 1.19 38.35 -3.88
C GLU A 266 2.60 37.97 -4.34
N ASP A 267 3.59 38.86 -4.16
CA ASP A 267 4.99 38.60 -4.53
C ASP A 267 5.56 37.36 -3.84
N ASN A 268 5.26 37.18 -2.55
CA ASN A 268 5.69 36.02 -1.78
C ASN A 268 4.98 34.73 -2.25
N ARG A 269 3.72 34.80 -2.71
CA ARG A 269 3.04 33.64 -3.30
C ARG A 269 3.67 33.22 -4.61
N THR A 270 4.02 34.18 -5.47
CA THR A 270 4.71 33.91 -6.73
C THR A 270 6.07 33.27 -6.49
N GLU A 271 6.82 33.75 -5.49
CA GLU A 271 8.10 33.15 -5.15
C GLU A 271 7.95 31.74 -4.56
N LEU A 272 7.00 31.52 -3.66
CA LEU A 272 6.69 30.19 -3.11
C LEU A 272 6.34 29.18 -4.22
N LEU A 273 5.57 29.62 -5.23
CA LEU A 273 5.19 28.78 -6.36
C LEU A 273 6.41 28.37 -7.19
N LYS A 274 7.34 29.29 -7.48
CA LYS A 274 8.60 28.97 -8.18
C LYS A 274 9.44 27.97 -7.40
N LEU A 275 9.60 28.17 -6.09
CA LEU A 275 10.33 27.27 -5.21
C LEU A 275 9.73 25.85 -5.27
N ARG A 276 8.40 25.74 -5.13
CA ARG A 276 7.71 24.45 -5.18
C ARG A 276 7.84 23.74 -6.51
N GLN A 277 7.68 24.47 -7.63
CA GLN A 277 7.84 23.89 -8.96
C GLN A 277 9.25 23.32 -9.14
N LYS A 278 10.26 24.04 -8.66
CA LYS A 278 11.65 23.58 -8.70
C LYS A 278 11.89 22.37 -7.79
N ILE A 279 11.38 22.37 -6.56
CA ILE A 279 11.43 21.22 -5.64
C ILE A 279 10.78 19.99 -6.31
N MET A 280 9.57 20.14 -6.83
CA MET A 280 8.85 19.05 -7.48
C MET A 280 9.61 18.46 -8.67
N ALA A 281 10.21 19.30 -9.51
CA ALA A 281 11.02 18.84 -10.64
C ALA A 281 12.23 18.03 -10.17
N LEU A 282 12.97 18.54 -9.18
CA LEU A 282 14.14 17.86 -8.61
C LEU A 282 13.76 16.55 -7.89
N GLU A 283 12.63 16.52 -7.18
CA GLU A 283 12.11 15.29 -6.57
C GLU A 283 11.75 14.24 -7.62
N VAL A 284 11.15 14.65 -8.74
CA VAL A 284 10.85 13.75 -9.87
C VAL A 284 12.14 13.17 -10.43
N ASP A 285 13.16 14.00 -10.68
CA ASP A 285 14.46 13.55 -11.17
C ASP A 285 15.13 12.57 -10.19
N PHE A 286 15.08 12.88 -8.89
CA PHE A 286 15.60 12.01 -7.83
C PHE A 286 14.91 10.63 -7.85
N GLN A 287 13.56 10.62 -7.86
CA GLN A 287 12.78 9.39 -7.87
C GLN A 287 13.04 8.59 -9.14
N LYS A 288 13.05 9.24 -10.31
CA LYS A 288 13.32 8.62 -11.59
C LYS A 288 14.65 7.86 -11.57
N ALA A 289 15.71 8.51 -11.10
CA ALA A 289 17.02 7.87 -10.96
C ALA A 289 16.99 6.64 -10.04
N CYS A 290 16.18 6.63 -8.97
CA CYS A 290 16.00 5.45 -8.13
C CYS A 290 15.24 4.31 -8.83
N ASN A 291 14.24 4.64 -9.64
CA ASN A 291 13.36 3.64 -10.25
C ASN A 291 13.98 2.99 -11.49
N GLU A 292 14.58 3.81 -12.34
CA GLU A 292 15.22 3.41 -13.59
C GLU A 292 16.63 2.86 -13.39
N GLU A 293 17.10 2.86 -12.14
CA GLU A 293 18.33 2.20 -11.72
C GLU A 293 18.37 0.76 -12.27
N ASN A 294 19.36 0.50 -13.12
CA ASN A 294 19.55 -0.76 -13.84
C ASN A 294 21.01 -1.25 -13.82
N GLY A 295 21.80 -0.70 -12.91
CA GLY A 295 23.17 -1.08 -12.62
C GLY A 295 23.28 -2.51 -12.10
N ALA A 296 24.48 -3.04 -12.24
CA ALA A 296 24.82 -4.39 -11.83
C ALA A 296 26.29 -4.48 -11.44
N LEU A 297 26.59 -5.49 -10.63
CA LEU A 297 27.93 -5.93 -10.31
C LEU A 297 28.20 -7.26 -11.01
N TYR A 298 29.48 -7.58 -11.19
CA TYR A 298 29.92 -8.75 -11.94
C TYR A 298 30.85 -9.58 -11.09
N PHE A 299 30.42 -10.79 -10.76
CA PHE A 299 31.16 -11.71 -9.90
C PHE A 299 31.43 -13.03 -10.65
N THR A 300 32.58 -13.62 -10.41
CA THR A 300 32.91 -14.99 -10.81
C THR A 300 32.12 -16.01 -9.98
N LYS A 301 32.10 -17.29 -10.38
CA LYS A 301 31.41 -18.34 -9.60
C LYS A 301 32.07 -18.48 -8.21
N GLU A 302 33.39 -18.33 -8.18
CA GLU A 302 34.23 -18.40 -6.99
C GLU A 302 33.95 -17.24 -6.03
N GLU A 303 33.77 -16.02 -6.54
CA GLU A 303 33.38 -14.86 -5.72
C GLU A 303 31.97 -15.00 -5.11
N LEU A 304 31.09 -15.79 -5.73
CA LEU A 304 29.73 -16.09 -5.26
C LEU A 304 29.64 -17.34 -4.36
N ASP A 305 30.77 -17.84 -3.86
CA ASP A 305 30.81 -18.94 -2.88
C ASP A 305 29.80 -18.72 -1.74
N GLY A 306 28.97 -19.72 -1.48
CA GLY A 306 27.89 -19.71 -0.49
C GLY A 306 26.51 -19.28 -1.00
N VAL A 307 26.43 -18.52 -2.10
CA VAL A 307 25.13 -18.15 -2.69
C VAL A 307 24.47 -19.41 -3.29
N PRO A 308 23.16 -19.67 -3.05
CA PRO A 308 22.49 -20.87 -3.55
C PRO A 308 22.62 -21.03 -5.07
N GLU A 309 22.91 -22.25 -5.54
CA GLU A 309 23.17 -22.51 -6.96
C GLU A 309 21.96 -22.20 -7.85
N GLU A 310 20.74 -22.43 -7.37
CA GLU A 310 19.50 -22.03 -8.05
C GLU A 310 19.44 -20.52 -8.32
N VAL A 311 19.91 -19.71 -7.36
CA VAL A 311 19.96 -18.25 -7.48
C VAL A 311 21.04 -17.86 -8.51
N ILE A 312 22.24 -18.44 -8.42
CA ILE A 312 23.33 -18.18 -9.37
C ILE A 312 22.93 -18.54 -10.80
N ASN A 313 22.23 -19.66 -11.00
CA ASN A 313 21.75 -20.11 -12.30
C ASN A 313 20.71 -19.17 -12.92
N GLY A 314 20.02 -18.36 -12.10
CA GLY A 314 19.11 -17.32 -12.56
C GLY A 314 19.82 -16.06 -13.08
N TYR A 315 21.11 -15.87 -12.76
CA TYR A 315 21.85 -14.68 -13.19
C TYR A 315 22.33 -14.77 -14.64
N PRO A 316 22.14 -13.71 -15.46
CA PRO A 316 22.75 -13.65 -16.79
C PRO A 316 24.27 -13.74 -16.72
N LYS A 317 24.88 -14.57 -17.58
CA LYS A 317 26.33 -14.75 -17.66
C LYS A 317 26.92 -13.93 -18.81
N ARG A 318 28.02 -13.21 -18.56
CA ARG A 318 28.79 -12.48 -19.57
C ARG A 318 29.79 -13.39 -20.29
N GLU A 319 30.33 -12.90 -21.41
CA GLU A 319 31.35 -13.58 -22.21
C GLU A 319 32.64 -13.87 -21.43
N ASP A 320 32.98 -13.04 -20.45
CA ASP A 320 34.15 -13.22 -19.56
C ASP A 320 33.91 -14.25 -18.43
N GLY A 321 32.75 -14.91 -18.44
CA GLY A 321 32.37 -15.92 -17.47
C GLY A 321 31.79 -15.38 -16.16
N LYS A 322 31.66 -14.06 -15.98
CA LYS A 322 31.08 -13.46 -14.78
C LYS A 322 29.55 -13.43 -14.81
N TYR A 323 28.93 -13.58 -13.65
CA TYR A 323 27.50 -13.48 -13.43
C TYR A 323 27.10 -12.02 -13.15
N LYS A 324 26.08 -11.54 -13.85
CA LYS A 324 25.50 -10.21 -13.68
C LYS A 324 24.52 -10.24 -12.51
N VAL A 325 24.90 -9.60 -11.41
CA VAL A 325 24.04 -9.41 -10.24
C VAL A 325 23.49 -7.99 -10.25
N THR A 326 22.19 -7.81 -10.49
CA THR A 326 21.59 -6.46 -10.47
C THR A 326 21.41 -5.98 -9.03
N PHE A 327 21.16 -4.68 -8.84
CA PHE A 327 20.80 -4.15 -7.53
C PHE A 327 19.33 -4.38 -7.13
N LYS A 328 18.55 -5.12 -7.93
CA LYS A 328 17.18 -5.49 -7.57
C LYS A 328 17.19 -6.49 -6.41
N THR A 329 16.17 -6.40 -5.56
CA THR A 329 16.04 -7.19 -4.32
C THR A 329 16.24 -8.69 -4.52
N PRO A 330 15.67 -9.35 -5.55
CA PRO A 330 15.88 -10.79 -5.76
C PRO A 330 17.35 -11.15 -6.05
N ASP A 331 18.12 -10.23 -6.64
CA ASP A 331 19.49 -10.50 -7.09
C ASP A 331 20.52 -10.17 -6.02
N ILE A 332 20.46 -8.98 -5.42
CA ILE A 332 21.54 -8.50 -4.54
C ILE A 332 21.44 -9.03 -3.10
N ILE A 333 20.22 -9.30 -2.61
CA ILE A 333 20.00 -9.72 -1.22
C ILE A 333 20.60 -11.10 -0.93
N PRO A 334 20.52 -12.10 -1.84
CA PRO A 334 21.24 -13.35 -1.68
C PRO A 334 22.75 -13.16 -1.51
N VAL A 335 23.36 -12.24 -2.24
CA VAL A 335 24.80 -11.93 -2.09
C VAL A 335 25.10 -11.38 -0.69
N PHE A 336 24.28 -10.47 -0.17
CA PHE A 336 24.46 -9.95 1.20
C PHE A 336 24.32 -11.03 2.28
N LYS A 337 23.40 -11.99 2.08
CA LYS A 337 23.04 -12.99 3.08
C LYS A 337 23.93 -14.23 3.05
N TYR A 338 24.39 -14.64 1.88
CA TYR A 338 24.97 -15.96 1.68
C TYR A 338 26.43 -15.94 1.18
N ALA A 339 26.88 -14.88 0.49
CA ALA A 339 28.25 -14.84 -0.01
C ALA A 339 29.24 -14.93 1.17
N HIS A 340 30.08 -15.95 1.16
CA HIS A 340 31.01 -16.23 2.24
C HIS A 340 32.15 -15.20 2.30
N SER A 341 32.65 -14.79 1.14
CA SER A 341 33.71 -13.78 1.03
C SER A 341 33.24 -12.43 1.55
N SER A 342 33.90 -11.92 2.59
CA SER A 342 33.66 -10.56 3.10
C SER A 342 33.96 -9.51 2.02
N ALA A 343 34.91 -9.75 1.12
CA ALA A 343 35.22 -8.84 0.03
C ALA A 343 34.07 -8.78 -1.00
N THR A 344 33.46 -9.92 -1.34
CA THR A 344 32.26 -9.96 -2.19
C THR A 344 31.11 -9.18 -1.56
N ARG A 345 30.82 -9.42 -0.27
CA ARG A 345 29.77 -8.69 0.45
C ARG A 345 30.06 -7.19 0.53
N LYS A 346 31.32 -6.79 0.75
CA LYS A 346 31.76 -5.39 0.74
C LYS A 346 31.47 -4.74 -0.61
N THR A 347 31.96 -5.32 -1.70
CA THR A 347 31.73 -4.82 -3.07
C THR A 347 30.23 -4.71 -3.38
N ALA A 348 29.45 -5.73 -3.02
CA ALA A 348 28.01 -5.73 -3.19
C ALA A 348 27.35 -4.58 -2.40
N THR A 349 27.73 -4.40 -1.14
CA THR A 349 27.13 -3.41 -0.24
C THR A 349 27.46 -1.99 -0.67
N LEU A 350 28.73 -1.70 -0.96
CA LEU A 350 29.17 -0.39 -1.41
C LEU A 350 28.60 -0.04 -2.78
N GLY A 351 28.54 -1.01 -3.71
CA GLY A 351 27.86 -0.81 -4.99
C GLY A 351 26.38 -0.49 -4.82
N TYR A 352 25.69 -1.19 -3.91
CA TYR A 352 24.27 -0.94 -3.63
C TYR A 352 24.00 0.39 -2.93
N GLU A 353 24.85 0.80 -1.98
CA GLU A 353 24.76 2.13 -1.36
C GLU A 353 25.02 3.23 -2.40
N GLY A 354 25.94 3.00 -3.35
CA GLY A 354 26.31 3.95 -4.40
C GLY A 354 25.51 3.87 -5.71
N LYS A 355 24.44 3.08 -5.79
CA LYS A 355 23.74 2.81 -7.06
C LYS A 355 23.08 4.03 -7.72
N THR A 356 22.96 5.14 -7.00
CA THR A 356 22.24 6.36 -7.44
C THR A 356 23.01 7.64 -7.08
N LEU A 357 24.35 7.62 -6.99
CA LEU A 357 25.14 8.77 -6.50
C LEU A 357 24.88 10.09 -7.24
N SER A 358 24.37 10.04 -8.47
CA SER A 358 23.88 11.21 -9.22
C SER A 358 22.82 12.02 -8.47
N ASN A 359 22.10 11.42 -7.52
CA ASN A 359 21.08 12.06 -6.71
C ASN A 359 21.63 12.88 -5.53
N ALA A 360 22.89 12.70 -5.13
CA ALA A 360 23.47 13.43 -4.01
C ALA A 360 23.38 14.97 -4.18
N PRO A 361 23.79 15.57 -5.32
CA PRO A 361 23.64 17.02 -5.53
C PRO A 361 22.18 17.47 -5.60
N LEU A 362 21.28 16.65 -6.16
CA LEU A 362 19.84 16.97 -6.21
C LEU A 362 19.27 17.11 -4.80
N LEU A 363 19.67 16.24 -3.87
CA LEU A 363 19.20 16.28 -2.50
C LEU A 363 19.61 17.57 -1.78
N VAL A 364 20.86 18.02 -1.96
CA VAL A 364 21.35 19.28 -1.39
C VAL A 364 20.46 20.44 -1.82
N GLU A 365 20.18 20.54 -3.13
CA GLU A 365 19.35 21.59 -3.69
C GLU A 365 17.89 21.51 -3.20
N ILE A 366 17.31 20.31 -3.16
CA ILE A 366 15.95 20.08 -2.64
C ILE A 366 15.81 20.57 -1.20
N VAL A 367 16.76 20.20 -0.33
CA VAL A 367 16.70 20.56 1.10
C VAL A 367 16.85 22.07 1.28
N GLN A 368 17.75 22.72 0.54
CA GLN A 368 17.91 24.17 0.57
C GLN A 368 16.64 24.91 0.11
N LEU A 369 16.01 24.46 -0.98
CA LEU A 369 14.77 25.06 -1.47
C LEU A 369 13.60 24.82 -0.52
N ARG A 370 13.53 23.65 0.13
CA ARG A 370 12.55 23.35 1.18
C ARG A 370 12.71 24.29 2.38
N GLN A 371 13.94 24.55 2.80
CA GLN A 371 14.22 25.51 3.86
C GLN A 371 13.74 26.92 3.50
N GLN A 372 14.04 27.40 2.29
CA GLN A 372 13.57 28.69 1.80
C GLN A 372 12.03 28.78 1.74
N ALA A 373 11.37 27.73 1.24
CA ALA A 373 9.91 27.68 1.17
C ALA A 373 9.26 27.70 2.56
N ALA A 374 9.84 26.98 3.54
CA ALA A 374 9.36 26.96 4.91
C ALA A 374 9.50 28.34 5.58
N GLN A 375 10.65 28.99 5.43
CA GLN A 375 10.90 30.34 5.95
C GLN A 375 9.94 31.38 5.35
N LEU A 376 9.68 31.30 4.05
CA LEU A 376 8.72 32.17 3.35
C LEU A 376 7.29 32.01 3.88
N LEU A 377 6.93 30.82 4.33
CA LEU A 377 5.65 30.49 4.96
C LEU A 377 5.61 30.81 6.47
N GLY A 378 6.70 31.31 7.05
CA GLY A 378 6.79 31.67 8.47
C GLY A 378 7.17 30.52 9.41
N TYR A 379 7.64 29.39 8.88
CA TYR A 379 8.14 28.27 9.68
C TYR A 379 9.66 28.37 9.87
N PRO A 380 10.22 27.92 11.02
CA PRO A 380 11.66 27.98 11.25
C PRO A 380 12.46 27.10 10.28
N ASN A 381 11.89 25.95 9.90
CA ASN A 381 12.50 24.99 8.99
C ASN A 381 11.44 24.09 8.35
N HIS A 382 11.85 23.28 7.36
CA HIS A 382 10.95 22.36 6.65
C HIS A 382 10.30 21.34 7.57
N ALA A 383 11.03 20.83 8.57
CA ALA A 383 10.44 19.88 9.52
C ALA A 383 9.31 20.51 10.36
N GLY A 384 9.47 21.76 10.83
CA GLY A 384 8.41 22.49 11.52
C GLY A 384 7.17 22.67 10.65
N TYR A 385 7.36 22.96 9.36
CA TYR A 385 6.27 22.98 8.38
C TYR A 385 5.59 21.61 8.24
N ILE A 386 6.34 20.50 8.14
CA ILE A 386 5.73 19.18 7.97
C ILE A 386 5.02 18.71 9.24
N LEU A 387 5.60 18.95 10.42
CA LEU A 387 5.16 18.38 11.69
C LEU A 387 3.91 19.03 12.30
N GLU A 388 3.55 20.25 11.88
CA GLU A 388 2.29 20.91 12.30
C GLU A 388 1.06 19.99 12.14
N GLU A 389 1.01 19.28 11.02
CA GLU A 389 -0.06 18.35 10.66
C GLU A 389 0.14 16.94 11.22
N LYS A 390 1.31 16.64 11.81
CA LYS A 390 1.63 15.32 12.37
C LYS A 390 1.17 15.18 13.81
N MET A 391 1.19 13.96 14.33
CA MET A 391 0.89 13.67 15.73
C MET A 391 2.01 14.18 16.65
N ALA A 392 3.27 14.13 16.20
CA ALA A 392 4.42 14.63 16.95
C ALA A 392 4.46 16.17 17.11
N LYS A 393 3.78 16.94 16.25
CA LYS A 393 3.62 18.41 16.27
C LYS A 393 4.88 19.28 16.07
N SER A 394 6.06 18.84 16.50
CA SER A 394 7.26 19.69 16.51
C SER A 394 8.56 18.91 16.37
N PRO A 395 9.62 19.46 15.72
CA PRO A 395 10.91 18.80 15.59
C PRO A 395 11.53 18.39 16.92
N GLU A 396 11.36 19.20 17.96
CA GLU A 396 11.92 18.98 19.30
C GLU A 396 11.40 17.66 19.89
N LYS A 397 10.08 17.46 19.86
CA LYS A 397 9.44 16.20 20.29
C LYS A 397 9.91 14.98 19.50
N VAL A 398 10.16 15.13 18.20
CA VAL A 398 10.68 14.03 17.37
C VAL A 398 12.13 13.69 17.77
N PHE A 399 12.98 14.69 17.98
CA PHE A 399 14.34 14.45 18.45
C PHE A 399 14.37 13.86 19.87
N GLU A 400 13.54 14.35 20.79
CA GLU A 400 13.38 13.76 22.13
C GLU A 400 13.00 12.28 22.04
N PHE A 401 12.03 11.94 21.18
CA PHE A 401 11.62 10.57 20.93
C PHE A 401 12.77 9.71 20.37
N LEU A 402 13.43 10.17 19.31
CA LEU A 402 14.53 9.43 18.67
C LEU A 402 15.73 9.27 19.60
N ASP A 403 16.07 10.28 20.40
CA ASP A 403 17.18 10.23 21.34
C ASP A 403 16.88 9.32 22.55
N ASP A 404 15.66 9.36 23.11
CA ASP A 404 15.25 8.41 24.14
C ASP A 404 15.30 6.97 23.61
N LEU A 405 14.78 6.74 22.40
CA LEU A 405 14.81 5.42 21.79
C LEU A 405 16.25 4.95 21.52
N LYS A 406 17.13 5.82 21.03
CA LYS A 406 18.56 5.51 20.83
C LYS A 406 19.22 5.09 22.14
N LYS A 407 19.01 5.84 23.23
CA LYS A 407 19.59 5.54 24.55
C LYS A 407 19.18 4.16 25.05
N ARG A 408 17.95 3.75 24.78
CA ARG A 408 17.40 2.45 25.23
C ARG A 408 17.80 1.29 24.34
N LEU A 409 17.90 1.52 23.03
CA LEU A 409 18.32 0.50 22.06
C LEU A 409 19.83 0.20 22.14
N MET A 410 20.66 1.18 22.45
CA MET A 410 22.12 1.04 22.47
C MET A 410 22.62 -0.16 23.30
N PRO A 411 22.24 -0.34 24.59
CA PRO A 411 22.71 -1.49 25.36
C PRO A 411 22.25 -2.84 24.79
N ILE A 412 21.06 -2.90 24.17
CA ILE A 412 20.54 -4.11 23.51
C ILE A 412 21.40 -4.44 22.29
N ALA A 413 21.64 -3.42 21.45
CA ALA A 413 22.42 -3.55 20.24
C ALA A 413 23.91 -3.86 20.50
N GLU A 414 24.50 -3.35 21.58
CA GLU A 414 25.86 -3.70 22.00
C GLU A 414 25.97 -5.19 22.36
N LYS A 415 24.98 -5.73 23.08
CA LYS A 415 24.91 -7.17 23.39
C LYS A 415 24.74 -8.00 22.12
N GLU A 416 23.87 -7.58 21.20
CA GLU A 416 23.69 -8.22 19.90
C GLU A 416 24.97 -8.19 19.06
N LYS A 417 25.65 -7.02 18.95
CA LYS A 417 26.94 -6.88 18.26
C LYS A 417 27.97 -7.84 18.84
N GLY A 418 28.05 -7.97 20.17
CA GLY A 418 28.95 -8.92 20.83
C GLY A 418 28.74 -10.36 20.36
N ARG A 419 27.48 -10.83 20.33
CA ARG A 419 27.12 -12.18 19.83
C ARG A 419 27.48 -12.37 18.36
N LEU A 420 27.22 -11.36 17.52
CA LEU A 420 27.58 -11.43 16.11
C LEU A 420 29.10 -11.42 15.89
N LEU A 421 29.88 -10.73 16.74
CA LEU A 421 31.34 -10.73 16.71
C LEU A 421 31.92 -12.10 17.11
N GLU A 422 31.34 -12.76 18.11
CA GLU A 422 31.70 -14.14 18.48
C GLU A 422 31.42 -15.09 17.30
N LEU A 423 30.24 -15.01 16.69
CA LEU A 423 29.88 -15.80 15.52
C LEU A 423 30.83 -15.53 14.33
N LYS A 424 31.20 -14.27 14.11
CA LYS A 424 32.17 -13.86 13.09
C LYS A 424 33.55 -14.48 13.35
N LYS A 425 34.01 -14.49 14.60
CA LYS A 425 35.26 -15.13 15.00
C LYS A 425 35.26 -16.63 14.71
N GLU A 426 34.22 -17.34 15.11
CA GLU A 426 34.09 -18.78 14.85
C GLU A 426 34.09 -19.11 13.35
N VAL A 427 33.39 -18.30 12.54
CA VAL A 427 33.35 -18.50 11.08
C VAL A 427 34.74 -18.27 10.48
N ALA A 428 35.44 -17.21 10.90
CA ALA A 428 36.79 -16.92 10.43
C ALA A 428 37.76 -18.05 10.79
N GLU A 429 37.74 -18.54 12.04
CA GLU A 429 38.56 -19.67 12.50
C GLU A 429 38.32 -20.94 11.69
N LYS A 430 37.04 -21.30 11.44
CA LYS A 430 36.68 -22.49 10.65
C LYS A 430 37.11 -22.40 9.19
N ARG A 431 37.22 -21.20 8.63
CA ARG A 431 37.60 -20.95 7.24
C ARG A 431 39.09 -20.64 7.08
N GLY A 432 39.83 -20.49 8.18
CA GLY A 432 41.22 -20.04 8.15
C GLY A 432 41.37 -18.59 7.65
N GLU A 433 40.36 -17.76 7.87
CA GLU A 433 40.33 -16.34 7.48
C GLU A 433 40.80 -15.44 8.63
N GLU A 434 41.35 -14.27 8.31
CA GLU A 434 41.72 -13.28 9.33
C GLU A 434 40.48 -12.71 10.04
N TYR A 435 40.54 -12.65 11.37
CA TYR A 435 39.49 -12.06 12.19
C TYR A 435 39.86 -10.66 12.65
N GLU A 436 39.03 -9.68 12.25
CA GLU A 436 39.04 -8.33 12.80
C GLU A 436 37.87 -8.20 13.79
N ASN A 437 38.13 -7.73 15.01
CA ASN A 437 37.13 -7.52 16.07
C ASN A 437 36.26 -6.28 15.80
N GLU A 438 35.67 -6.22 14.62
CA GLU A 438 34.82 -5.14 14.15
C GLU A 438 33.67 -5.73 13.33
N LEU A 439 32.46 -5.19 13.50
CA LEU A 439 31.30 -5.60 12.71
C LEU A 439 31.11 -4.60 11.57
N TYR A 440 31.28 -5.04 10.33
CA TYR A 440 31.19 -4.14 9.17
C TYR A 440 29.77 -4.01 8.64
N LEU A 441 29.51 -2.92 7.91
CA LEU A 441 28.24 -2.68 7.22
C LEU A 441 27.79 -3.87 6.33
N TRP A 442 28.76 -4.53 5.68
CA TRP A 442 28.51 -5.68 4.80
C TRP A 442 28.46 -7.03 5.54
N ASP A 443 28.62 -7.03 6.86
CA ASP A 443 28.56 -8.22 7.70
C ASP A 443 27.16 -8.44 8.27
N SER A 444 26.38 -7.38 8.49
CA SER A 444 25.14 -7.42 9.26
C SER A 444 24.16 -8.48 8.78
N ARG A 445 23.83 -8.52 7.48
CA ARG A 445 22.85 -9.48 6.93
C ARG A 445 23.34 -10.93 6.90
N TYR A 446 24.65 -11.12 6.75
CA TYR A 446 25.25 -12.45 6.69
C TYR A 446 25.23 -13.10 8.08
N PHE A 447 25.68 -12.38 9.10
CA PHE A 447 25.71 -12.92 10.46
C PHE A 447 24.34 -12.93 11.13
N ASP A 448 23.44 -12.02 10.78
CA ASP A 448 22.03 -12.09 11.21
C ASP A 448 21.38 -13.41 10.75
N ARG A 449 21.48 -13.72 9.44
CA ARG A 449 21.02 -15.01 8.89
C ARG A 449 21.66 -16.19 9.60
N LEU A 450 23.00 -16.23 9.68
CA LEU A 450 23.71 -17.35 10.30
C LEU A 450 23.32 -17.54 11.77
N PHE A 451 23.10 -16.45 12.50
CA PHE A 451 22.67 -16.51 13.89
C PHE A 451 21.29 -17.17 14.01
N VAL A 452 20.33 -16.76 13.17
CA VAL A 452 18.99 -17.38 13.12
C VAL A 452 19.08 -18.87 12.77
N GLU A 453 19.81 -19.22 11.72
CA GLU A 453 19.95 -20.61 11.27
C GLU A 453 20.59 -21.51 12.35
N ARG A 454 21.67 -21.06 12.98
CA ARG A 454 22.41 -21.86 13.98
C ARG A 454 21.67 -21.99 15.30
N ASN A 455 21.02 -20.92 15.76
CA ASN A 455 20.44 -20.88 17.10
C ASN A 455 18.97 -21.29 17.15
N LEU A 456 18.23 -21.11 16.06
CA LEU A 456 16.79 -21.36 16.03
C LEU A 456 16.38 -22.56 15.17
N LYS A 457 17.31 -23.17 14.41
CA LYS A 457 17.04 -24.35 13.54
C LYS A 457 15.82 -24.15 12.63
N ILE A 458 15.60 -22.92 12.16
CA ILE A 458 14.50 -22.55 11.29
C ILE A 458 14.88 -22.84 9.84
N ASP A 459 14.09 -23.69 9.18
CA ASP A 459 14.16 -23.91 7.74
C ASP A 459 12.97 -23.20 7.07
N GLU A 460 13.21 -22.02 6.52
CA GLU A 460 12.17 -21.23 5.83
C GLU A 460 11.55 -21.98 4.64
N GLU A 461 12.32 -22.83 3.95
CA GLU A 461 11.87 -23.58 2.78
C GLU A 461 10.92 -24.71 3.17
N LYS A 462 11.09 -25.29 4.36
CA LYS A 462 10.14 -26.23 4.96
C LYS A 462 8.94 -25.53 5.57
N ILE A 463 9.14 -24.40 6.25
CA ILE A 463 8.06 -23.68 6.91
C ILE A 463 7.04 -23.15 5.90
N LYS A 464 7.46 -22.64 4.74
CA LYS A 464 6.52 -22.17 3.71
C LYS A 464 5.59 -23.26 3.17
N GLU A 465 5.95 -24.54 3.28
CA GLU A 465 5.08 -25.68 2.92
C GLU A 465 3.78 -25.70 3.76
N TYR A 466 3.77 -25.02 4.91
CA TYR A 466 2.62 -24.86 5.79
C TYR A 466 1.82 -23.58 5.56
N PHE A 467 2.17 -22.74 4.59
CA PHE A 467 1.43 -21.50 4.29
C PHE A 467 1.02 -21.42 2.81
N PRO A 468 0.25 -22.39 2.28
CA PRO A 468 -0.29 -22.29 0.94
C PRO A 468 -1.31 -21.15 0.84
N VAL A 469 -1.17 -20.27 -0.15
CA VAL A 469 -2.04 -19.08 -0.36
C VAL A 469 -3.52 -19.46 -0.35
N ALA A 470 -3.86 -20.58 -1.01
CA ALA A 470 -5.22 -21.09 -1.12
C ALA A 470 -5.84 -21.56 0.22
N LYS A 471 -5.05 -21.72 1.28
CA LYS A 471 -5.54 -22.00 2.64
C LYS A 471 -5.44 -20.76 3.52
N VAL A 472 -4.32 -20.04 3.49
CA VAL A 472 -4.08 -18.85 4.34
C VAL A 472 -5.08 -17.74 4.04
N VAL A 473 -5.32 -17.40 2.77
CA VAL A 473 -6.22 -16.28 2.42
C VAL A 473 -7.66 -16.52 2.87
N PRO A 474 -8.32 -17.67 2.53
CA PRO A 474 -9.67 -17.94 3.04
C PRO A 474 -9.72 -18.07 4.56
N ALA A 475 -8.66 -18.60 5.17
CA ALA A 475 -8.54 -18.77 6.62
C ALA A 475 -8.52 -17.42 7.37
N VAL A 476 -7.69 -16.50 6.90
CA VAL A 476 -7.59 -15.17 7.51
C VAL A 476 -8.91 -14.40 7.34
N LEU A 477 -9.53 -14.48 6.16
CA LEU A 477 -10.74 -13.73 5.85
C LEU A 477 -12.03 -14.35 6.40
N GLY A 478 -12.03 -15.59 6.90
CA GLY A 478 -13.27 -16.27 7.29
C GLY A 478 -14.28 -16.39 6.15
N GLN A 479 -13.79 -16.76 4.97
CA GLN A 479 -14.61 -16.83 3.77
C GLN A 479 -15.66 -17.95 3.89
N SER A 480 -16.94 -17.58 3.80
CA SER A 480 -18.02 -18.54 3.63
C SER A 480 -18.00 -19.05 2.19
N LEU A 481 -17.75 -20.35 2.00
CA LEU A 481 -17.85 -20.99 0.69
C LEU A 481 -19.31 -21.34 0.41
N PHE A 482 -19.98 -20.51 -0.39
CA PHE A 482 -21.23 -20.91 -1.02
C PHE A 482 -20.96 -21.98 -2.08
N ARG A 483 -21.02 -23.26 -1.69
CA ARG A 483 -20.99 -24.35 -2.66
C ARG A 483 -22.37 -24.45 -3.31
N ARG A 484 -22.44 -24.18 -4.62
CA ARG A 484 -23.60 -24.49 -5.47
C ARG A 484 -23.78 -26.02 -5.44
N SER A 485 -24.63 -26.53 -4.56
CA SER A 485 -25.01 -27.95 -4.59
C SER A 485 -26.05 -28.17 -5.67
N SER A 486 -25.58 -28.56 -6.85
CA SER A 486 -26.36 -29.25 -7.85
C SER A 486 -25.44 -30.34 -8.39
N TYR A 487 -25.70 -31.60 -8.01
CA TYR A 487 -24.94 -32.84 -8.31
C TYR A 487 -24.00 -33.45 -7.24
N PHE A 488 -24.29 -33.32 -5.94
CA PHE A 488 -23.73 -34.27 -4.96
C PHE A 488 -24.73 -34.59 -3.85
N SER A 489 -25.78 -35.31 -4.22
CA SER A 489 -26.68 -35.99 -3.30
C SER A 489 -26.36 -37.48 -3.35
N ILE A 490 -26.28 -38.11 -2.18
CA ILE A 490 -25.80 -39.48 -1.90
C ILE A 490 -24.29 -39.51 -1.56
N PHE A 491 -23.88 -38.82 -0.49
CA PHE A 491 -23.15 -39.41 0.65
C PHE A 491 -23.27 -38.43 1.82
N ARG A 492 -23.48 -38.98 3.01
CA ARG A 492 -23.95 -38.29 4.21
C ARG A 492 -22.98 -37.20 4.69
N VAL A 493 -23.61 -36.08 5.05
CA VAL A 493 -23.23 -35.04 6.01
C VAL A 493 -22.21 -35.54 7.04
N ASP A 494 -21.03 -34.88 7.08
CA ASP A 494 -20.17 -34.66 8.28
C ASP A 494 -18.85 -33.93 7.93
N ALA A 495 -18.55 -33.64 6.67
CA ALA A 495 -17.36 -32.83 6.29
C ALA A 495 -17.61 -31.30 6.24
N ASP A 496 -18.86 -30.86 6.07
CA ASP A 496 -19.17 -29.44 5.84
C ASP A 496 -19.39 -28.61 7.13
N ILE A 497 -19.49 -29.25 8.30
CA ILE A 497 -19.59 -28.53 9.59
C ILE A 497 -18.20 -28.28 10.19
N LEU A 498 -17.23 -29.16 9.92
CA LEU A 498 -15.84 -29.00 10.36
C LEU A 498 -15.01 -28.08 9.45
N THR A 499 -15.46 -27.73 8.26
CA THR A 499 -14.72 -26.77 7.40
C THR A 499 -15.13 -25.32 7.69
N THR A 500 -16.35 -25.11 8.20
CA THR A 500 -16.94 -23.78 8.46
C THR A 500 -16.70 -23.27 9.88
N MET A 501 -16.24 -24.13 10.80
CA MET A 501 -15.91 -23.75 12.19
C MET A 501 -14.51 -23.15 12.38
N TRP A 502 -13.60 -23.30 11.41
CA TRP A 502 -12.18 -23.30 11.73
C TRP A 502 -11.41 -22.02 11.45
N THR A 503 -12.01 -20.97 10.88
CA THR A 503 -11.22 -19.78 10.54
C THR A 503 -12.06 -18.50 10.42
N ASP A 504 -12.89 -18.22 11.40
CA ASP A 504 -13.59 -16.94 11.53
C ASP A 504 -12.68 -15.85 12.14
N PHE A 505 -11.42 -15.73 11.69
CA PHE A 505 -10.41 -14.87 12.36
C PHE A 505 -10.88 -13.42 12.47
N TYR A 506 -11.07 -12.73 11.35
CA TYR A 506 -11.55 -11.34 11.36
C TYR A 506 -13.03 -11.22 11.66
N ARG A 507 -13.81 -12.29 11.45
CA ARG A 507 -15.19 -12.33 11.92
C ARG A 507 -15.26 -12.26 13.45
N ARG A 508 -14.41 -12.99 14.16
CA ARG A 508 -14.34 -12.96 15.63
C ARG A 508 -13.70 -11.66 16.12
N LEU A 509 -12.63 -11.22 15.47
CA LEU A 509 -11.89 -10.03 15.89
C LEU A 509 -12.64 -8.72 15.58
N LEU A 510 -13.10 -8.54 14.34
CA LEU A 510 -13.67 -7.26 13.86
C LEU A 510 -15.17 -7.32 13.57
N ASN A 511 -15.82 -8.47 13.77
CA ASN A 511 -17.22 -8.69 13.44
C ASN A 511 -17.54 -8.46 11.94
N VAL A 512 -16.65 -8.92 11.06
CA VAL A 512 -16.80 -8.77 9.60
C VAL A 512 -16.97 -10.12 8.90
N GLN A 513 -17.73 -10.15 7.82
CA GLN A 513 -17.98 -11.34 7.01
C GLN A 513 -17.73 -11.02 5.53
N PHE A 514 -16.93 -11.89 4.88
CA PHE A 514 -16.55 -11.74 3.48
C PHE A 514 -17.34 -12.70 2.60
N PHE A 515 -17.87 -12.16 1.50
CA PHE A 515 -18.55 -12.93 0.46
C PHE A 515 -17.84 -12.72 -0.88
N ARG A 516 -17.23 -13.78 -1.40
CA ARG A 516 -16.61 -13.73 -2.73
C ARG A 516 -17.68 -13.45 -3.79
N VAL A 517 -17.47 -12.43 -4.60
CA VAL A 517 -18.35 -12.09 -5.73
C VAL A 517 -18.04 -13.07 -6.88
N PRO A 518 -18.97 -13.95 -7.28
CA PRO A 518 -18.75 -14.87 -8.39
C PRO A 518 -18.73 -14.10 -9.72
N ASN A 519 -17.87 -14.52 -10.67
CA ASN A 519 -17.74 -13.90 -12.01
C ASN A 519 -17.58 -12.38 -11.93
N ALA A 520 -16.82 -11.90 -10.94
CA ALA A 520 -16.60 -10.48 -10.75
C ALA A 520 -15.77 -9.94 -11.90
N GLU A 521 -16.28 -8.92 -12.59
CA GLU A 521 -15.50 -8.16 -13.55
C GLU A 521 -14.30 -7.51 -12.84
N VAL A 522 -13.08 -7.81 -13.27
CA VAL A 522 -11.81 -7.32 -12.70
C VAL A 522 -10.84 -6.92 -13.82
N TRP A 523 -9.78 -6.20 -13.49
CA TRP A 523 -8.78 -5.72 -14.46
C TRP A 523 -7.82 -6.81 -14.96
N HIS A 524 -7.84 -8.00 -14.35
CA HIS A 524 -7.01 -9.13 -14.73
C HIS A 524 -7.66 -10.45 -14.31
N GLU A 525 -7.86 -11.35 -15.28
CA GLU A 525 -8.30 -12.73 -15.05
C GLU A 525 -7.29 -13.67 -15.72
N GLU A 526 -6.69 -14.58 -14.96
CA GLU A 526 -5.91 -15.70 -15.49
C GLU A 526 -6.70 -16.98 -15.18
N ALA A 527 -7.02 -17.73 -16.24
CA ALA A 527 -8.02 -18.81 -16.20
C ALA A 527 -7.75 -19.91 -15.16
N GLU A 528 -6.49 -20.08 -14.75
CA GLU A 528 -6.07 -21.15 -13.84
C GLU A 528 -5.85 -20.68 -12.38
N ILE A 529 -5.56 -19.40 -12.15
CA ILE A 529 -5.06 -18.91 -10.84
C ILE A 529 -6.06 -17.96 -10.15
N LEU A 530 -7.05 -17.39 -10.87
CA LEU A 530 -7.98 -16.37 -10.34
C LEU A 530 -7.22 -15.24 -9.63
N ASP A 531 -6.30 -14.61 -10.39
CA ASP A 531 -5.31 -13.64 -9.91
C ASP A 531 -5.88 -12.45 -9.14
N VAL A 532 -7.09 -11.99 -9.50
CA VAL A 532 -7.80 -10.91 -8.81
C VAL A 532 -9.12 -11.41 -8.24
N ILE A 533 -9.33 -11.24 -6.94
CA ILE A 533 -10.53 -11.70 -6.23
C ILE A 533 -11.27 -10.49 -5.67
N ARG A 534 -12.59 -10.43 -5.87
CA ARG A 534 -13.47 -9.42 -5.27
C ARG A 534 -14.32 -10.02 -4.15
N TYR A 535 -14.42 -9.30 -3.04
CA TYR A 535 -15.28 -9.60 -1.91
C TYR A 535 -16.27 -8.46 -1.66
N ALA A 536 -17.53 -8.81 -1.39
CA ALA A 536 -18.49 -7.95 -0.68
C ALA A 536 -18.33 -8.19 0.82
N VAL A 537 -18.19 -7.12 1.61
CA VAL A 537 -17.89 -7.20 3.04
C VAL A 537 -19.06 -6.64 3.83
N TRP A 538 -19.45 -7.37 4.89
CA TRP A 538 -20.60 -7.04 5.74
C TRP A 538 -20.21 -7.16 7.21
N ASP A 539 -20.98 -6.53 8.08
CA ASP A 539 -21.03 -6.92 9.48
C ASP A 539 -21.55 -8.35 9.60
N ALA A 540 -20.88 -9.15 10.43
CA ALA A 540 -21.28 -10.54 10.66
C ALA A 540 -22.55 -10.66 11.53
N GLY A 541 -23.08 -9.55 12.06
CA GLY A 541 -24.29 -9.49 12.87
C GLY A 541 -24.14 -10.09 14.27
N ASN A 542 -25.24 -10.18 15.01
CA ASN A 542 -25.23 -10.68 16.40
C ASN A 542 -25.27 -12.22 16.51
N GLY A 543 -25.12 -12.94 15.40
CA GLY A 543 -25.08 -14.41 15.35
C GLY A 543 -26.36 -15.15 15.74
N GLN A 544 -27.40 -14.47 16.25
CA GLN A 544 -28.61 -15.12 16.78
C GLN A 544 -29.64 -15.52 15.71
N ASP A 545 -29.69 -14.86 14.55
CA ASP A 545 -30.75 -15.09 13.55
C ASP A 545 -30.25 -15.30 12.11
N GLY A 546 -28.94 -15.42 11.89
CA GLY A 546 -28.37 -15.58 10.53
C GLY A 546 -28.48 -14.35 9.62
N HIS A 547 -28.98 -13.21 10.13
CA HIS A 547 -29.03 -11.94 9.42
C HIS A 547 -27.69 -11.21 9.48
N LEU A 548 -27.18 -10.81 8.31
CA LEU A 548 -26.02 -9.92 8.19
C LEU A 548 -26.37 -8.53 8.72
N GLY A 549 -25.37 -7.84 9.28
CA GLY A 549 -25.51 -6.44 9.65
C GLY A 549 -25.31 -5.52 8.46
N ASN A 550 -24.69 -4.36 8.68
CA ASN A 550 -24.51 -3.35 7.63
C ASN A 550 -23.53 -3.83 6.55
N PHE A 551 -23.78 -3.42 5.31
CA PHE A 551 -22.78 -3.55 4.25
C PHE A 551 -21.61 -2.60 4.56
N LEU A 552 -20.37 -3.08 4.46
CA LEU A 552 -19.18 -2.28 4.76
C LEU A 552 -18.47 -1.78 3.50
N GLY A 553 -18.59 -2.49 2.38
CA GLY A 553 -17.98 -2.10 1.11
C GLY A 553 -17.44 -3.29 0.32
N TYR A 554 -16.59 -2.98 -0.66
CA TYR A 554 -15.92 -4.00 -1.47
C TYR A 554 -14.41 -4.03 -1.21
N MET A 555 -13.84 -5.22 -1.29
CA MET A 555 -12.39 -5.43 -1.26
C MET A 555 -11.94 -6.24 -2.46
N HIS A 556 -10.87 -5.80 -3.11
CA HIS A 556 -10.15 -6.55 -4.13
C HIS A 556 -8.82 -7.04 -3.60
N LEU A 557 -8.43 -8.27 -3.95
CA LEU A 557 -7.10 -8.83 -3.70
C LEU A 557 -6.44 -9.13 -5.04
N ASP A 558 -5.25 -8.59 -5.27
CA ASP A 558 -4.43 -8.81 -6.47
C ASP A 558 -3.03 -9.29 -6.02
N LEU A 559 -2.86 -10.62 -5.89
CA LEU A 559 -1.79 -11.18 -5.05
C LEU A 559 -0.53 -11.61 -5.80
N PHE A 560 -0.58 -11.79 -7.12
CA PHE A 560 0.51 -12.42 -7.89
C PHE A 560 1.25 -11.43 -8.79
N PRO A 561 2.58 -11.58 -8.99
CA PRO A 561 3.35 -10.71 -9.85
C PRO A 561 2.99 -10.91 -11.31
N ARG A 562 3.05 -9.82 -12.08
CA ARG A 562 2.99 -9.83 -13.53
C ARG A 562 3.70 -8.62 -14.10
N GLU A 563 4.00 -8.65 -15.39
CA GLU A 563 4.67 -7.55 -16.05
C GLU A 563 3.90 -6.23 -15.86
N ASN A 564 4.62 -5.15 -15.59
CA ASN A 564 4.08 -3.80 -15.42
C ASN A 564 3.12 -3.60 -14.23
N LYS A 565 2.89 -4.62 -13.39
CA LYS A 565 2.18 -4.47 -12.12
C LYS A 565 3.07 -3.80 -11.08
N TYR A 566 2.47 -3.02 -10.17
CA TYR A 566 3.15 -2.49 -9.00
C TYR A 566 3.84 -3.60 -8.18
N GLY A 567 5.14 -3.44 -7.96
CA GLY A 567 6.04 -4.49 -7.47
C GLY A 567 6.13 -4.65 -5.94
N HIS A 568 5.40 -3.85 -5.15
CA HIS A 568 5.38 -3.97 -3.68
C HIS A 568 3.99 -4.36 -3.17
N ALA A 569 3.91 -4.77 -1.90
CA ALA A 569 2.64 -4.88 -1.20
C ALA A 569 2.11 -3.48 -0.84
N ALA A 570 0.80 -3.25 -0.98
CA ALA A 570 0.13 -1.99 -0.67
C ALA A 570 -1.41 -2.09 -0.74
N VAL A 571 -2.13 -1.20 -0.04
CA VAL A 571 -3.60 -1.03 -0.14
C VAL A 571 -4.05 0.33 -0.66
N TRP A 572 -4.79 0.36 -1.76
CA TRP A 572 -5.45 1.54 -2.28
C TRP A 572 -6.88 1.64 -1.76
N GLY A 573 -7.25 2.80 -1.20
CA GLY A 573 -8.65 3.21 -1.10
C GLY A 573 -9.12 3.75 -2.45
N LEU A 574 -9.83 2.92 -3.22
CA LEU A 574 -10.29 3.22 -4.57
C LEU A 574 -11.53 4.10 -4.58
N ILE A 575 -12.43 3.92 -3.61
CA ILE A 575 -13.62 4.75 -3.45
C ILE A 575 -13.72 5.05 -1.94
N PRO A 576 -13.83 6.33 -1.53
CA PRO A 576 -13.94 6.66 -0.12
C PRO A 576 -15.37 6.45 0.39
N GLY A 577 -15.52 5.94 1.61
CA GLY A 577 -16.81 5.91 2.31
C GLY A 577 -17.14 7.25 2.96
N TRP A 578 -18.36 7.76 2.77
CA TRP A 578 -18.81 9.02 3.37
C TRP A 578 -20.34 9.07 3.43
N THR A 579 -20.90 9.90 4.30
CA THR A 579 -22.35 10.04 4.49
C THR A 579 -22.81 11.42 4.02
N GLY A 580 -23.67 11.44 3.01
CA GLY A 580 -24.17 12.66 2.41
C GLY A 580 -25.21 13.39 3.26
N PRO A 581 -25.62 14.60 2.84
CA PRO A 581 -26.51 15.46 3.62
C PRO A 581 -27.89 14.86 3.89
N GLN A 582 -28.36 13.92 3.07
CA GLN A 582 -29.67 13.26 3.23
C GLN A 582 -29.55 11.91 3.95
N GLY A 583 -28.36 11.58 4.49
CA GLY A 583 -28.07 10.32 5.17
C GLY A 583 -27.71 9.18 4.21
N GLU A 584 -27.56 9.45 2.92
CA GLU A 584 -27.12 8.47 1.93
C GLU A 584 -25.65 8.09 2.16
N ARG A 585 -25.35 6.79 2.12
CA ARG A 585 -23.98 6.29 2.33
C ARG A 585 -23.32 5.95 1.00
N ASN A 586 -22.19 6.59 0.72
CA ASN A 586 -21.24 6.08 -0.26
C ASN A 586 -20.39 4.99 0.42
N TYR A 587 -20.33 3.80 -0.19
CA TYR A 587 -19.60 2.66 0.37
C TYR A 587 -18.17 2.60 -0.17
N PRO A 588 -17.19 2.30 0.68
CA PRO A 588 -15.81 2.25 0.24
C PRO A 588 -15.51 1.05 -0.64
N VAL A 589 -14.49 1.22 -1.49
CA VAL A 589 -13.86 0.14 -2.24
C VAL A 589 -12.37 0.21 -1.96
N VAL A 590 -11.78 -0.89 -1.51
CA VAL A 590 -10.34 -1.01 -1.25
C VAL A 590 -9.72 -2.09 -2.12
N CYS A 591 -8.46 -1.93 -2.51
CA CYS A 591 -7.71 -2.96 -3.23
C CYS A 591 -6.36 -3.19 -2.57
N MET A 592 -6.10 -4.43 -2.16
CA MET A 592 -4.79 -4.88 -1.73
C MET A 592 -4.04 -5.51 -2.90
N VAL A 593 -2.85 -5.00 -3.17
CA VAL A 593 -1.92 -5.53 -4.17
C VAL A 593 -0.75 -6.16 -3.44
N ALA A 594 -0.32 -7.35 -3.88
CA ALA A 594 0.89 -8.02 -3.43
C ALA A 594 1.56 -8.78 -4.59
N ASN A 595 2.72 -9.38 -4.33
CA ASN A 595 3.52 -10.10 -5.33
C ASN A 595 4.05 -11.43 -4.77
N LEU A 596 3.13 -12.27 -4.32
CA LEU A 596 3.41 -13.62 -3.81
C LEU A 596 3.92 -14.53 -4.93
N ALA A 597 4.76 -15.51 -4.59
CA ALA A 597 5.25 -16.48 -5.57
C ALA A 597 4.08 -17.20 -6.26
N LYS A 598 4.11 -17.25 -7.60
CA LYS A 598 3.11 -17.98 -8.40
C LYS A 598 3.21 -19.50 -8.14
N PRO A 599 2.10 -20.24 -8.30
CA PRO A 599 2.16 -21.70 -8.30
C PRO A 599 3.01 -22.22 -9.48
N THR A 600 3.59 -23.40 -9.33
CA THR A 600 4.18 -24.19 -10.43
C THR A 600 3.30 -25.41 -10.73
N PRO A 601 3.51 -26.13 -11.84
CA PRO A 601 2.73 -27.34 -12.13
C PRO A 601 2.77 -28.41 -11.03
N THR A 602 3.80 -28.41 -10.19
CA THR A 602 4.04 -29.42 -9.15
C THR A 602 3.91 -28.87 -7.73
N ARG A 603 3.83 -27.55 -7.53
CA ARG A 603 3.70 -26.94 -6.20
C ARG A 603 2.72 -25.77 -6.22
N PRO A 604 1.80 -25.69 -5.25
CA PRO A 604 0.91 -24.52 -5.14
C PRO A 604 1.70 -23.26 -4.78
N ALA A 605 1.05 -22.10 -4.85
CA ALA A 605 1.62 -20.86 -4.33
C ALA A 605 1.81 -20.97 -2.81
N LEU A 606 3.04 -20.81 -2.35
CA LEU A 606 3.43 -20.89 -0.94
C LEU A 606 3.93 -19.52 -0.46
N MET A 607 3.52 -19.14 0.75
CA MET A 607 3.95 -17.91 1.41
C MET A 607 5.11 -18.21 2.36
N LYS A 608 6.16 -17.39 2.34
CA LYS A 608 7.08 -17.33 3.49
C LYS A 608 6.35 -16.76 4.69
N HIS A 609 6.84 -17.03 5.90
CA HIS A 609 6.27 -16.40 7.10
C HIS A 609 6.26 -14.86 7.00
N SER A 610 7.32 -14.27 6.45
CA SER A 610 7.37 -12.82 6.15
C SER A 610 6.27 -12.33 5.20
N ASP A 611 5.84 -13.17 4.25
CA ASP A 611 4.74 -12.84 3.34
C ASP A 611 3.40 -12.87 4.08
N VAL A 612 3.24 -13.78 5.06
CA VAL A 612 2.06 -13.82 5.94
C VAL A 612 2.00 -12.57 6.83
N VAL A 613 3.15 -12.16 7.40
CA VAL A 613 3.25 -10.90 8.17
C VAL A 613 2.84 -9.71 7.29
N THR A 614 3.39 -9.63 6.08
CA THR A 614 3.05 -8.57 5.10
C THR A 614 1.57 -8.59 4.73
N PHE A 615 1.00 -9.77 4.50
CA PHE A 615 -0.43 -9.90 4.19
C PHE A 615 -1.32 -9.40 5.34
N MET A 616 -0.96 -9.70 6.59
CA MET A 616 -1.67 -9.20 7.76
C MET A 616 -1.52 -7.69 7.96
N HIS A 617 -0.32 -7.14 7.70
CA HIS A 617 -0.07 -5.70 7.69
C HIS A 617 -1.01 -5.00 6.70
N GLU A 618 -1.03 -5.44 5.44
CA GLU A 618 -1.86 -4.82 4.41
C GLU A 618 -3.36 -4.97 4.70
N LEU A 619 -3.79 -6.10 5.26
CA LEU A 619 -5.17 -6.23 5.73
C LEU A 619 -5.53 -5.20 6.80
N GLY A 620 -4.60 -4.77 7.64
CA GLY A 620 -4.83 -3.66 8.57
C GLY A 620 -5.24 -2.36 7.87
N HIS A 621 -4.55 -2.00 6.78
CA HIS A 621 -4.93 -0.86 5.94
C HIS A 621 -6.29 -1.07 5.26
N ALA A 622 -6.55 -2.28 4.75
CA ALA A 622 -7.83 -2.62 4.13
C ALA A 622 -8.99 -2.50 5.14
N PHE A 623 -8.81 -2.97 6.38
CA PHE A 623 -9.81 -2.84 7.43
C PHE A 623 -9.99 -1.41 7.91
N HIS A 624 -8.93 -0.61 7.96
CA HIS A 624 -9.04 0.80 8.27
C HIS A 624 -9.91 1.51 7.22
N GLY A 625 -9.73 1.21 5.94
CA GLY A 625 -10.62 1.66 4.86
C GLY A 625 -12.06 1.19 5.06
N LEU A 626 -12.29 -0.12 5.12
CA LEU A 626 -13.63 -0.73 5.17
C LEU A 626 -14.43 -0.37 6.44
N CYS A 627 -13.79 -0.31 7.60
CA CYS A 627 -14.47 -0.10 8.88
C CYS A 627 -14.66 1.37 9.25
N SER A 628 -14.06 2.30 8.50
CA SER A 628 -14.23 3.73 8.75
C SER A 628 -15.64 4.22 8.38
N GLU A 629 -16.19 5.08 9.24
CA GLU A 629 -17.51 5.68 9.08
C GLU A 629 -17.40 7.19 9.33
N THR A 630 -17.10 7.93 8.28
CA THR A 630 -16.96 9.39 8.33
C THR A 630 -18.11 10.10 7.62
N GLN A 631 -18.37 11.34 8.01
CA GLN A 631 -19.31 12.20 7.28
C GLN A 631 -18.68 12.67 5.97
N PHE A 632 -17.40 13.06 5.99
CA PHE A 632 -16.72 13.62 4.84
C PHE A 632 -15.68 12.66 4.24
N PRO A 633 -15.52 12.64 2.89
CA PRO A 633 -14.55 11.78 2.21
C PRO A 633 -13.10 12.10 2.59
N ARG A 634 -12.79 13.37 2.92
CA ARG A 634 -11.45 13.79 3.35
C ARG A 634 -10.89 12.99 4.53
N PHE A 635 -11.75 12.53 5.42
CA PHE A 635 -11.35 11.81 6.63
C PHE A 635 -11.50 10.30 6.53
N HIS A 636 -11.94 9.79 5.38
CA HIS A 636 -12.24 8.38 5.22
C HIS A 636 -10.97 7.50 5.28
N GLY A 637 -11.12 6.32 5.90
CA GLY A 637 -10.12 5.26 5.87
C GLY A 637 -8.79 5.66 6.49
N THR A 638 -7.71 5.43 5.75
CA THR A 638 -6.34 5.71 6.18
C THR A 638 -5.95 7.20 6.08
N ALA A 639 -6.92 8.11 5.97
CA ALA A 639 -6.71 9.56 5.95
C ALA A 639 -6.42 10.16 7.34
N VAL A 640 -5.52 9.50 8.07
CA VAL A 640 -4.99 9.86 9.38
C VAL A 640 -3.58 10.44 9.24
N SER A 641 -3.02 10.95 10.33
CA SER A 641 -1.64 11.40 10.37
C SER A 641 -0.65 10.32 9.90
N ARG A 642 0.38 10.72 9.15
CA ARG A 642 1.39 9.79 8.59
C ARG A 642 2.23 9.08 9.65
N ASP A 643 2.40 9.69 10.82
CA ASP A 643 3.08 9.06 11.96
C ASP A 643 2.14 8.20 12.82
N PHE A 644 0.89 7.97 12.36
CA PHE A 644 -0.06 7.05 12.98
C PHE A 644 -0.57 5.98 12.00
N VAL A 645 -0.58 6.24 10.69
CA VAL A 645 -1.21 5.38 9.68
C VAL A 645 -0.73 3.91 9.72
N GLU A 646 0.52 3.68 10.12
CA GLU A 646 1.10 2.33 10.23
C GLU A 646 0.80 1.65 11.57
N ALA A 647 0.27 2.35 12.58
CA ALA A 647 0.03 1.75 13.89
C ALA A 647 -1.06 0.65 13.83
N PRO A 648 -2.21 0.84 13.14
CA PRO A 648 -3.20 -0.21 12.92
C PRO A 648 -2.66 -1.45 12.18
N SER A 649 -1.89 -1.27 11.11
CA SER A 649 -1.33 -2.35 10.30
C SER A 649 -0.26 -3.14 11.08
N GLN A 650 0.68 -2.44 11.70
CA GLN A 650 1.73 -3.04 12.54
C GLN A 650 1.17 -3.74 13.77
N MET A 651 0.04 -3.28 14.32
CA MET A 651 -0.60 -3.96 15.44
C MET A 651 -1.06 -5.37 15.02
N LEU A 652 -1.67 -5.50 13.84
CA LEU A 652 -2.16 -6.78 13.33
C LEU A 652 -1.04 -7.76 12.95
N GLU A 653 0.17 -7.28 12.68
CA GLU A 653 1.35 -8.15 12.51
C GLU A 653 1.58 -9.03 13.75
N ASN A 654 1.22 -8.59 14.96
CA ASN A 654 1.48 -9.37 16.17
C ASN A 654 0.77 -10.74 16.19
N TRP A 655 -0.36 -10.90 15.49
CA TRP A 655 -1.04 -12.19 15.39
C TRP A 655 -0.26 -13.23 14.58
N THR A 656 0.73 -12.83 13.76
CA THR A 656 1.64 -13.77 13.11
C THR A 656 2.80 -14.20 14.00
N TRP A 657 2.80 -13.79 15.27
CA TRP A 657 3.86 -14.07 16.24
C TRP A 657 3.32 -14.64 17.56
N THR A 658 2.03 -15.00 17.61
CA THR A 658 1.44 -15.69 18.75
C THR A 658 1.31 -17.19 18.46
N LYS A 659 1.68 -18.03 19.44
CA LYS A 659 1.76 -19.50 19.26
C LYS A 659 0.46 -20.11 18.71
N GLN A 660 -0.68 -19.72 19.28
CA GLN A 660 -1.98 -20.25 18.88
C GLN A 660 -2.36 -19.83 17.46
N GLN A 661 -2.25 -18.54 17.13
CA GLN A 661 -2.65 -18.03 15.82
C GLN A 661 -1.73 -18.54 14.71
N LEU A 662 -0.42 -18.62 14.94
CA LEU A 662 0.51 -19.25 14.00
C LEU A 662 0.11 -20.68 13.68
N ARG A 663 -0.27 -21.46 14.70
CA ARG A 663 -0.78 -22.82 14.50
C ARG A 663 -2.06 -22.83 13.66
N GLU A 664 -3.03 -21.96 13.98
CA GLU A 664 -4.31 -21.86 13.27
C GLU A 664 -4.15 -21.41 11.81
N LEU A 665 -3.18 -20.54 11.51
CA LEU A 665 -2.87 -20.06 10.16
C LEU A 665 -2.11 -21.08 9.31
N SER A 666 -1.44 -22.04 9.95
CA SER A 666 -0.60 -23.03 9.26
C SER A 666 -1.40 -24.24 8.76
N CYS A 667 -1.10 -24.77 7.59
CA CYS A 667 -1.61 -26.04 7.07
C CYS A 667 -0.65 -26.59 6.02
N HIS A 668 -0.12 -27.80 6.18
CA HIS A 668 0.74 -28.39 5.17
C HIS A 668 0.00 -28.53 3.83
N PHE A 669 0.66 -28.19 2.72
CA PHE A 669 0.01 -28.14 1.41
C PHE A 669 -0.42 -29.52 0.86
N GLU A 670 0.31 -30.60 1.19
CA GLU A 670 -0.02 -31.99 0.81
C GLU A 670 -0.71 -32.79 1.93
N ARG A 671 -0.46 -32.44 3.19
CA ARG A 671 -0.85 -33.26 4.35
C ARG A 671 -1.97 -32.54 5.07
N GLU A 672 -3.19 -32.84 4.64
CA GLU A 672 -4.38 -32.13 5.09
C GLU A 672 -4.54 -32.18 6.62
N GLY A 673 -4.83 -31.03 7.22
CA GLY A 673 -4.98 -30.90 8.67
C GLY A 673 -3.68 -30.83 9.47
N GLU A 674 -2.52 -31.14 8.86
CA GLU A 674 -1.23 -31.04 9.55
C GLU A 674 -0.85 -29.56 9.75
N ARG A 675 -0.57 -29.20 11.00
CA ARG A 675 -0.18 -27.86 11.43
C ARG A 675 1.32 -27.82 11.75
N LEU A 676 1.88 -26.61 11.84
CA LEU A 676 3.23 -26.44 12.39
C LEU A 676 3.31 -27.02 13.80
N GLY A 677 4.37 -27.78 14.07
CA GLY A 677 4.68 -28.31 15.39
C GLY A 677 5.16 -27.22 16.35
N ASP A 678 5.06 -27.49 17.65
CA ASP A 678 5.38 -26.50 18.70
C ASP A 678 6.82 -26.03 18.69
N GLU A 679 7.76 -26.93 18.42
CA GLU A 679 9.18 -26.59 18.34
C GLU A 679 9.43 -25.53 17.24
N VAL A 680 8.84 -25.71 16.07
CA VAL A 680 8.99 -24.78 14.94
C VAL A 680 8.30 -23.44 15.22
N ILE A 681 7.11 -23.47 15.84
CA ILE A 681 6.39 -22.25 16.23
C ILE A 681 7.20 -21.47 17.27
N GLU A 682 7.72 -22.14 18.30
CA GLU A 682 8.53 -21.49 19.34
C GLU A 682 9.82 -20.91 18.78
N ALA A 683 10.45 -21.60 17.83
CA ALA A 683 11.60 -21.07 17.09
C ALA A 683 11.23 -19.82 16.28
N LEU A 684 10.14 -19.85 15.51
CA LEU A 684 9.63 -18.69 14.75
C LEU A 684 9.31 -17.50 15.67
N VAL A 685 8.62 -17.71 16.78
CA VAL A 685 8.29 -16.63 17.71
C VAL A 685 9.56 -16.01 18.29
N LYS A 686 10.58 -16.83 18.63
CA LYS A 686 11.88 -16.34 19.09
C LYS A 686 12.64 -15.58 18.01
N SER A 687 12.48 -15.93 16.73
CA SER A 687 13.19 -15.26 15.64
C SER A 687 12.73 -13.82 15.44
N LYS A 688 11.49 -13.48 15.83
CA LYS A 688 10.94 -12.11 15.76
C LYS A 688 11.91 -11.07 16.32
N ASN A 689 12.46 -11.37 17.50
CA ASN A 689 13.22 -10.41 18.29
C ASN A 689 14.75 -10.54 18.09
N VAL A 690 15.21 -11.41 17.20
CA VAL A 690 16.64 -11.55 16.92
C VAL A 690 17.19 -10.27 16.28
N ASN A 691 18.26 -9.73 16.86
CA ASN A 691 19.01 -8.56 16.38
C ASN A 691 18.15 -7.30 16.15
N GLN A 692 17.03 -7.17 16.89
CA GLN A 692 16.14 -6.04 16.76
C GLN A 692 16.75 -4.73 17.28
N GLY A 693 17.69 -4.78 18.22
CA GLY A 693 18.46 -3.61 18.63
C GLY A 693 19.21 -2.98 17.46
N LEU A 694 20.05 -3.76 16.78
CA LEU A 694 20.81 -3.35 15.60
C LEU A 694 19.90 -2.95 14.43
N PHE A 695 18.82 -3.70 14.18
CA PHE A 695 17.85 -3.37 13.14
C PHE A 695 17.17 -2.02 13.38
N ASN A 696 16.70 -1.77 14.61
CA ASN A 696 16.02 -0.52 14.94
C ASN A 696 16.97 0.67 15.01
N LEU A 697 18.23 0.49 15.41
CA LEU A 697 19.25 1.53 15.29
C LEU A 697 19.48 1.93 13.82
N ARG A 698 19.40 1.00 12.88
CA ARG A 698 19.43 1.33 11.44
C ARG A 698 18.21 2.15 11.00
N GLN A 699 17.01 1.84 11.48
CA GLN A 699 15.82 2.67 11.21
C GLN A 699 15.97 4.07 11.83
N LEU A 700 16.56 4.14 13.01
CA LEU A 700 16.83 5.37 13.75
C LEU A 700 17.85 6.26 13.01
N HIS A 701 18.86 5.67 12.36
CA HIS A 701 19.78 6.39 11.47
C HIS A 701 19.03 7.14 10.37
N PHE A 702 18.11 6.49 9.66
CA PHE A 702 17.31 7.14 8.62
C PHE A 702 16.40 8.25 9.19
N GLY A 703 15.75 8.00 10.32
CA GLY A 703 14.90 8.99 10.99
C GLY A 703 15.68 10.23 11.43
N LEU A 704 16.85 10.03 12.05
CA LEU A 704 17.74 11.13 12.47
C LEU A 704 18.31 11.87 11.27
N TYR A 705 18.72 11.17 10.21
CA TYR A 705 19.24 11.82 9.00
C TYR A 705 18.15 12.70 8.35
N ASP A 706 16.95 12.15 8.13
CA ASP A 706 15.80 12.87 7.58
C ASP A 706 15.46 14.11 8.42
N MET A 707 15.40 13.98 9.75
CA MET A 707 15.11 15.10 10.63
C MET A 707 16.23 16.15 10.63
N LYS A 708 17.50 15.74 10.66
CA LYS A 708 18.63 16.69 10.69
C LYS A 708 18.71 17.51 9.42
N VAL A 709 18.61 16.90 8.24
CA VAL A 709 18.68 17.69 6.99
C VAL A 709 17.53 18.70 6.87
N HIS A 710 16.39 18.46 7.50
CA HIS A 710 15.22 19.36 7.45
C HIS A 710 15.09 20.31 8.66
N THR A 711 16.07 20.36 9.56
CA THR A 711 16.01 21.20 10.78
C THR A 711 17.23 22.10 10.98
N THR A 712 18.41 21.66 10.58
CA THR A 712 19.65 22.44 10.73
C THR A 712 19.96 23.26 9.48
N ASP A 713 20.73 24.34 9.63
CA ASP A 713 21.36 25.00 8.49
C ASP A 713 22.20 23.97 7.73
N VAL A 714 21.92 23.86 6.43
CA VAL A 714 22.36 22.74 5.61
C VAL A 714 23.82 22.94 5.20
N ASP A 715 24.72 22.10 5.72
CA ASP A 715 26.03 21.91 5.08
C ASP A 715 25.83 21.24 3.72
N SER A 716 26.66 21.61 2.74
CA SER A 716 26.68 21.02 1.40
C SER A 716 27.06 19.53 1.39
N ASP A 717 27.78 19.03 2.39
CA ASP A 717 28.18 17.61 2.44
C ASP A 717 27.17 16.72 3.19
N LEU A 718 26.01 16.53 2.56
CA LEU A 718 24.98 15.61 3.05
C LEU A 718 25.43 14.13 3.06
N THR A 719 26.42 13.77 2.24
CA THR A 719 27.03 12.43 2.30
C THR A 719 27.75 12.22 3.61
N LYS A 720 28.38 13.28 4.13
CA LYS A 720 29.12 13.23 5.39
C LYS A 720 28.21 12.94 6.54
N LEU A 721 27.14 13.72 6.60
CA LEU A 721 26.12 13.55 7.60
C LEU A 721 25.55 12.13 7.56
N TRP A 722 25.29 11.57 6.38
CA TRP A 722 24.79 10.19 6.24
C TRP A 722 25.75 9.16 6.84
N CYS A 723 27.03 9.20 6.44
CA CYS A 723 28.04 8.25 6.88
C CYS A 723 28.36 8.40 8.38
N ASP A 724 28.57 9.64 8.86
CA ASP A 724 28.87 9.92 10.26
C ASP A 724 27.72 9.47 11.18
N LEU A 725 26.46 9.80 10.82
CA LEU A 725 25.31 9.36 11.61
C LEU A 725 25.16 7.85 11.62
N ARG A 726 25.43 7.17 10.50
CA ARG A 726 25.37 5.71 10.44
C ARG A 726 26.32 5.10 11.46
N GLU A 727 27.59 5.53 11.47
CA GLU A 727 28.59 5.00 12.42
C GLU A 727 28.25 5.35 13.87
N GLN A 728 27.76 6.58 14.13
CA GLN A 728 27.37 7.03 15.47
C GLN A 728 26.12 6.34 16.04
N VAL A 729 25.29 5.73 15.19
CA VAL A 729 23.99 5.19 15.59
C VAL A 729 23.95 3.67 15.49
N THR A 730 24.48 3.07 14.43
CA THR A 730 24.19 1.67 14.07
C THR A 730 25.19 0.65 14.60
N LEU A 731 26.27 1.10 15.26
CA LEU A 731 27.37 0.27 15.77
C LEU A 731 28.11 -0.59 14.72
N VAL A 732 27.84 -0.37 13.42
CA VAL A 732 28.54 -1.03 12.31
C VAL A 732 29.53 -0.08 11.66
N SER A 733 30.74 -0.56 11.42
CA SER A 733 31.82 0.21 10.83
C SER A 733 31.74 0.18 9.30
N SER A 734 32.08 1.30 8.67
CA SER A 734 32.29 1.37 7.22
C SER A 734 33.75 1.11 6.84
N LYS A 735 34.65 0.92 7.82
CA LYS A 735 36.11 0.82 7.61
C LYS A 735 36.68 2.00 6.82
N GLY A 736 36.19 3.21 7.08
CA GLY A 736 36.58 4.43 6.36
C GLY A 736 35.99 4.56 4.95
N GLU A 737 35.17 3.61 4.51
CA GLU A 737 34.47 3.70 3.22
C GLU A 737 33.37 4.75 3.27
N TYR A 738 33.41 5.66 2.31
CA TYR A 738 32.52 6.80 2.24
C TYR A 738 31.67 6.73 0.97
N VAL A 739 30.47 6.16 1.10
CA VAL A 739 29.54 5.98 -0.02
C VAL A 739 28.19 6.59 0.32
N GLY A 740 27.67 7.39 -0.61
CA GLY A 740 26.46 8.18 -0.41
C GLY A 740 25.15 7.42 -0.54
N GLY A 741 24.87 6.54 0.41
CA GLY A 741 23.60 5.81 0.51
C GLY A 741 22.35 6.70 0.55
N GLN A 742 22.47 7.96 1.00
CA GLN A 742 21.38 8.93 0.97
C GLN A 742 20.87 9.20 -0.45
N SER A 743 21.71 8.99 -1.48
CA SER A 743 21.32 9.18 -2.88
C SER A 743 20.23 8.20 -3.33
N GLY A 744 20.16 7.03 -2.68
CA GLY A 744 19.13 6.02 -2.89
C GLY A 744 17.99 6.09 -1.87
N PHE A 745 18.00 7.07 -0.97
CA PHE A 745 17.01 7.20 0.10
C PHE A 745 15.71 7.85 -0.40
N ALA A 746 15.00 7.14 -1.29
CA ALA A 746 13.81 7.64 -1.98
C ALA A 746 12.68 8.16 -1.06
N HIS A 747 12.61 7.76 0.21
CA HIS A 747 11.61 8.28 1.16
C HIS A 747 11.73 9.81 1.34
N ILE A 748 12.96 10.34 1.30
CA ILE A 748 13.23 11.76 1.58
C ILE A 748 12.64 12.71 0.52
N THR A 749 12.37 12.20 -0.69
CA THR A 749 11.72 12.93 -1.80
C THR A 749 10.37 12.31 -2.22
N GLY A 750 9.99 11.16 -1.63
CA GLY A 750 8.78 10.40 -1.94
C GLY A 750 7.60 10.66 -0.99
N GLY A 751 7.51 11.87 -0.42
CA GLY A 751 6.44 12.28 0.50
C GLY A 751 6.64 11.95 1.97
N TYR A 752 7.83 11.47 2.37
CA TYR A 752 8.20 11.19 3.76
C TYR A 752 9.28 12.15 4.30
N SER A 753 9.53 13.29 3.64
CA SER A 753 10.46 14.31 4.15
C SER A 753 10.05 14.77 5.54
N ALA A 754 11.00 14.80 6.49
CA ALA A 754 10.75 15.07 7.92
C ALA A 754 9.60 14.20 8.49
N GLY A 755 9.54 12.94 8.06
CA GLY A 755 8.45 12.01 8.35
C GLY A 755 8.91 10.57 8.51
N TYR A 756 10.18 10.24 8.25
CA TYR A 756 10.66 8.86 8.33
C TYR A 756 10.59 8.28 9.76
N TYR A 757 10.71 9.14 10.79
CA TYR A 757 10.53 8.74 12.20
C TYR A 757 9.16 8.08 12.45
N GLY A 758 8.15 8.38 11.62
CA GLY A 758 6.79 7.88 11.74
C GLY A 758 6.69 6.35 11.75
N TYR A 759 7.64 5.63 11.13
CA TYR A 759 7.71 4.16 11.19
C TYR A 759 7.96 3.65 12.61
N LEU A 760 8.99 4.17 13.29
CA LEU A 760 9.31 3.80 14.68
C LEU A 760 8.25 4.34 15.65
N TYR A 761 7.73 5.53 15.37
CA TYR A 761 6.69 6.16 16.17
C TYR A 761 5.39 5.33 16.16
N SER A 762 4.97 4.85 14.99
CA SER A 762 3.80 3.97 14.84
C SER A 762 4.02 2.61 15.51
N GLN A 763 5.25 2.06 15.47
CA GLN A 763 5.57 0.79 16.12
C GLN A 763 5.44 0.85 17.64
N VAL A 764 5.74 2.00 18.24
CA VAL A 764 5.54 2.20 19.68
C VAL A 764 4.07 2.10 20.04
N PHE A 765 3.20 2.78 19.29
CA PHE A 765 1.75 2.72 19.54
C PHE A 765 1.17 1.35 19.24
N SER A 766 1.62 0.68 18.17
CA SER A 766 1.13 -0.65 17.83
C SER A 766 1.50 -1.69 18.90
N ALA A 767 2.73 -1.61 19.44
CA ALA A 767 3.16 -2.44 20.55
C ALA A 767 2.35 -2.18 21.82
N ASP A 768 2.06 -0.91 22.15
CA ASP A 768 1.27 -0.55 23.33
C ASP A 768 -0.20 -1.00 23.22
N MET A 769 -0.81 -0.80 22.04
CA MET A 769 -2.16 -1.30 21.73
C MET A 769 -2.25 -2.81 21.88
N PHE A 770 -1.30 -3.55 21.30
CA PHE A 770 -1.30 -5.01 21.37
C PHE A 770 -1.05 -5.50 22.79
N ALA A 771 -0.01 -5.02 23.47
CA ALA A 771 0.36 -5.45 24.81
C ALA A 771 -0.74 -5.16 25.84
N THR A 772 -1.33 -3.97 25.77
CA THR A 772 -2.33 -3.53 26.76
C THR A 772 -3.67 -4.24 26.57
N VAL A 773 -4.10 -4.47 25.32
CA VAL A 773 -5.48 -4.89 25.03
C VAL A 773 -5.59 -6.34 24.57
N PHE A 774 -4.60 -6.86 23.84
CA PHE A 774 -4.69 -8.13 23.12
C PHE A 774 -3.71 -9.22 23.59
N GLU A 775 -2.59 -8.89 24.26
CA GLU A 775 -1.56 -9.89 24.63
C GLU A 775 -2.12 -11.04 25.48
N GLN A 776 -3.07 -10.76 26.39
CA GLN A 776 -3.70 -11.77 27.23
C GLN A 776 -4.68 -12.68 26.46
N ASP A 777 -5.46 -12.11 25.55
CA ASP A 777 -6.44 -12.84 24.74
C ASP A 777 -6.53 -12.19 23.34
N PRO A 778 -5.66 -12.62 22.39
CA PRO A 778 -5.60 -12.00 21.06
C PRO A 778 -6.90 -12.13 20.25
N MET A 779 -7.80 -13.04 20.62
CA MET A 779 -9.05 -13.26 19.90
C MET A 779 -10.27 -12.77 20.69
N ASN A 780 -10.07 -11.84 21.63
CA ASN A 780 -11.13 -11.25 22.42
C ASN A 780 -12.06 -10.37 21.57
N ALA A 781 -13.28 -10.84 21.30
CA ALA A 781 -14.23 -10.16 20.43
C ALA A 781 -14.63 -8.75 20.91
N LYS A 782 -14.75 -8.54 22.24
CA LYS A 782 -15.09 -7.22 22.81
C LYS A 782 -13.95 -6.22 22.54
N SER A 783 -12.71 -6.65 22.74
CA SER A 783 -11.53 -5.83 22.50
C SER A 783 -11.34 -5.53 21.02
N GLY A 784 -11.60 -6.51 20.15
CA GLY A 784 -11.57 -6.31 18.70
C GLY A 784 -12.65 -5.35 18.19
N LEU A 785 -13.87 -5.41 18.73
CA LEU A 785 -14.91 -4.39 18.48
C LEU A 785 -14.53 -3.01 19.03
N ALA A 786 -13.89 -2.95 20.20
CA ALA A 786 -13.38 -1.69 20.74
C ALA A 786 -12.30 -1.08 19.83
N TYR A 787 -11.37 -1.90 19.32
CA TYR A 787 -10.37 -1.48 18.34
C TYR A 787 -11.02 -0.96 17.06
N ARG A 788 -11.96 -1.73 16.49
CA ARG A 788 -12.71 -1.30 15.31
C ARG A 788 -13.40 0.05 15.54
N ASN A 789 -14.11 0.21 16.67
CA ASN A 789 -14.91 1.41 16.93
C ASN A 789 -14.08 2.63 17.34
N LYS A 790 -12.96 2.44 18.03
CA LYS A 790 -12.16 3.54 18.60
C LYS A 790 -10.95 3.92 17.75
N ILE A 791 -10.41 2.99 16.97
CA ILE A 791 -9.23 3.24 16.12
C ILE A 791 -9.61 3.35 14.65
N LEU A 792 -10.35 2.37 14.11
CA LEU A 792 -10.61 2.32 12.66
C LEU A 792 -11.81 3.18 12.23
N ARG A 793 -12.91 3.12 12.99
CA ARG A 793 -14.17 3.78 12.65
C ARG A 793 -14.04 5.30 12.46
N PRO A 794 -13.30 6.06 13.31
CA PRO A 794 -13.18 7.50 13.12
C PRO A 794 -12.42 7.89 11.84
N GLY A 795 -11.55 7.02 11.30
CA GLY A 795 -10.58 7.45 10.29
C GLY A 795 -9.84 8.70 10.75
N GLY A 796 -9.73 9.70 9.86
CA GLY A 796 -9.14 11.00 10.14
C GLY A 796 -10.04 12.05 10.79
N SER A 797 -11.27 11.71 11.17
CA SER A 797 -12.26 12.69 11.67
C SER A 797 -11.99 13.15 13.11
N ARG A 798 -11.16 12.39 13.84
CA ARG A 798 -10.73 12.65 15.22
C ARG A 798 -9.20 12.73 15.29
N ASP A 799 -8.66 13.46 16.27
CA ASP A 799 -7.22 13.44 16.53
C ASP A 799 -6.77 12.03 16.97
N GLU A 800 -5.69 11.54 16.39
CA GLU A 800 -5.22 10.17 16.60
C GLU A 800 -4.80 9.92 18.05
N MET A 801 -4.32 10.95 18.76
CA MET A 801 -4.00 10.85 20.19
C MET A 801 -5.25 10.67 21.04
N GLU A 802 -6.36 11.29 20.67
CA GLU A 802 -7.65 11.07 21.34
C GLU A 802 -8.15 9.64 21.09
N SER A 803 -8.00 9.13 19.86
CA SER A 803 -8.34 7.74 19.53
C SER A 803 -7.51 6.74 20.34
N LEU A 804 -6.20 6.97 20.49
CA LEU A 804 -5.34 6.15 21.33
C LEU A 804 -5.74 6.22 22.81
N LYS A 805 -6.00 7.41 23.36
CA LYS A 805 -6.42 7.56 24.76
C LYS A 805 -7.74 6.87 25.06
N ASP A 806 -8.71 7.02 24.16
CA ASP A 806 -10.00 6.36 24.26
C ASP A 806 -9.86 4.82 24.22
N PHE A 807 -8.99 4.32 23.34
CA PHE A 807 -8.76 2.88 23.20
C PHE A 807 -7.97 2.27 24.37
N LEU A 808 -6.89 2.92 24.81
CA LEU A 808 -6.01 2.45 25.88
C LEU A 808 -6.51 2.78 27.29
N GLY A 809 -7.41 3.76 27.42
CA GLY A 809 -7.84 4.32 28.72
C GLY A 809 -6.78 5.21 29.40
N ARG A 810 -5.68 5.52 28.70
CA ARG A 810 -4.56 6.35 29.15
C ARG A 810 -3.77 6.89 27.95
N GLU A 811 -2.86 7.83 28.19
CA GLU A 811 -1.86 8.18 27.18
C GLU A 811 -1.01 6.95 26.78
N PRO A 812 -0.63 6.82 25.50
CA PRO A 812 0.28 5.76 25.06
C PRO A 812 1.68 5.96 25.67
N ASP A 813 2.39 4.86 25.91
CA ASP A 813 3.80 4.88 26.34
C ASP A 813 4.66 3.86 25.56
N ASN A 814 5.98 3.92 25.74
CA ASN A 814 6.91 3.05 25.00
C ASN A 814 7.32 1.76 25.74
N LYS A 815 6.73 1.45 26.90
CA LYS A 815 7.16 0.31 27.73
C LYS A 815 6.98 -1.02 27.01
N ALA A 816 5.86 -1.20 26.32
CA ALA A 816 5.56 -2.43 25.57
C ALA A 816 6.59 -2.67 24.46
N PHE A 817 6.91 -1.64 23.69
CA PHE A 817 7.90 -1.72 22.61
C PHE A 817 9.29 -2.07 23.16
N LEU A 818 9.73 -1.42 24.25
CA LEU A 818 11.02 -1.69 24.87
C LEU A 818 11.12 -3.10 25.46
N LYS A 819 10.02 -3.60 26.05
CA LYS A 819 9.93 -4.98 26.53
C LYS A 819 10.15 -5.97 25.38
N GLN A 820 9.48 -5.78 24.24
CA GLN A 820 9.64 -6.64 23.05
C GLN A 820 11.09 -6.65 22.55
N LEU A 821 11.75 -5.50 22.53
CA LEU A 821 13.16 -5.39 22.13
C LEU A 821 14.11 -6.10 23.11
N ALA A 822 13.81 -6.05 24.41
CA ALA A 822 14.60 -6.72 25.44
C ALA A 822 14.38 -8.25 25.49
N GLU A 823 13.26 -8.76 24.99
CA GLU A 823 12.97 -10.21 24.93
C GLU A 823 13.73 -10.95 23.82
N GLY A 824 14.38 -10.23 22.89
CA GLY A 824 15.29 -10.79 21.87
C GLY A 824 16.69 -11.14 22.38
N ILE A 825 16.88 -11.07 23.69
CA ILE A 825 18.16 -11.20 24.38
C ILE A 825 18.52 -12.66 24.66
#